data_AF-A0A3A0G9S8-F1
#
_entry.id   AF-A0A3A0G9S8-F1
#
_cell.length_a   1.000
_cell.length_b   1.000
_cell.length_c   1.000
_cell.angle_alpha   90.00
_cell.angle_beta   90.00
_cell.angle_gamma   90.00
#
_symmetry.space_group_name_H-M   'P 1'
#
loop_
_entity.id
_entity.type
_entity.pdbx_description
1 polymer ?
#
loop_
_entity_poly.entity_id
_entity_poly.type
_entity_poly.pdbx_seq_one_letter_code
_entity_poly.pdbx_strand_id
1 'polypeptide(L)'
;MTQPSVHALLVGIDAYASPQVPPLGGCVNDVDAMAQLLEHRFGVPPENIVRLTDGAATRAAILDAFETHLIGAAAAWSAAGSPEPSPAFLFHYSGHGSQALDPTGTEPDGLDETLVAHDSRLPDVFDVKDWELAARIEKLTALTDNVTIVLDACHSGSGTRAIAEGVARTRRCPPDLRPQPAGRPPAAAGATRGFSGPSDWVPAGRHVLLAGCRDREESNEMAVPAGEGVRRHGALSYFVVQALDRMPADAPMTYAELHARVRTQVNSRFADQTPQCEGDVGRVVLGGARPARDRLIDVVGPRGDRLVLAGGIAHGLTAGSEVALYPASARTVATAGPPLATATIVDVGATESTAVAAPGADGAVPDLAAIAWPARAAVTRFNFAGLRQRVRVDVPDDAAARRVRERLTATGDTVDPDVTGLVDVVDDDAIDLRIVADGSRLVVQDPAGSALVAPFAAGDLDGLARDLAHIARFRNGQRIANPVPSALAGRVTLALHRLRIDAKGQVVAGPDGQPAIDPLTPGPGGEVALETGDLVVFEIQNHHGVPVYVALVDFAPSWAVDVLYPFPLGAEEALEPGRSVFRGRSFVPAEQLAVSLPGGMPEGRDTVKLIATLRPVDFAVLTQTALKTPFTTRSLSRNLGDRSALDDLLASAANGSRTRAFGPPEGSGDDWTTVDVTVFSTRPASRAGRAVVPEATVDAGHGLSVTAPAGFSAHVRVLTATQSTRSLDGDGSDLQPPPGLAPHPTVFAPLELGTLATRGLTESGAVGAAGAVIELSSDAAPWDAIRPESPLRLGLPAAIEPGAGVLAVAFDGDLYYPVGRLADGDRAGVDVTWLPEPAPAVTGRRDLGGAIRLYLFKTFDLPAPALGLHHARFVPAGAVAGDPPGEGERADTVDGGQIRYRAVRPGEIAAGDRVALFVHGFTSDTHWLIGTAVDLLRENGIVYDHVLSFDYETVRTGIAANGEALAGALRAAGLGPDDGVHVDAFAHSMGTQVVRSMIERFGGHAFVDRAFLAGPPNNGTAIARVKRPVVWLATLLLNQAGPTPPALVARWALKHVADHVQGLDDLAPGSPFYRQLNDAALPGPARYHVVIGRNELRPEARTAWARVARRLGDRTDALLDLVLQGDNDLVIAVHSARELERLRGAERVTVSEVPCDHFGYFSTPASSARIVALAGGGQGQRPGPPA
;
A
#
# COMPACT_ATOMS: atom_id res chain seq x y z
N MET A 1 -31.41 -16.96 -30.25
CA MET A 1 -30.51 -17.88 -29.52
C MET A 1 -31.29 -19.15 -29.25
N THR A 2 -30.70 -20.33 -29.49
CA THR A 2 -31.31 -21.63 -29.15
C THR A 2 -31.34 -21.79 -27.64
N GLN A 3 -32.50 -22.09 -27.04
CA GLN A 3 -32.61 -22.34 -25.60
C GLN A 3 -31.82 -23.61 -25.22
N PRO A 4 -31.16 -23.65 -24.05
CA PRO A 4 -30.48 -24.85 -23.57
C PRO A 4 -31.49 -25.97 -23.32
N SER A 5 -31.09 -27.23 -23.55
CA SER A 5 -31.88 -28.39 -23.13
C SER A 5 -31.99 -28.39 -21.61
N VAL A 6 -33.17 -28.62 -21.06
CA VAL A 6 -33.41 -28.68 -19.61
C VAL A 6 -33.69 -30.12 -19.21
N HIS A 7 -33.06 -30.59 -18.13
CA HIS A 7 -33.36 -31.85 -17.45
C HIS A 7 -33.83 -31.55 -16.03
N ALA A 8 -35.03 -32.02 -15.66
CA ALA A 8 -35.65 -31.73 -14.38
C ALA A 8 -35.99 -33.00 -13.60
N LEU A 9 -35.74 -32.97 -12.30
CA LEU A 9 -36.23 -33.92 -11.30
C LEU A 9 -37.13 -33.16 -10.32
N LEU A 10 -38.43 -33.48 -10.34
CA LEU A 10 -39.45 -32.81 -9.55
C LEU A 10 -40.03 -33.79 -8.53
N VAL A 11 -39.90 -33.47 -7.24
CA VAL A 11 -40.31 -34.32 -6.11
C VAL A 11 -41.34 -33.59 -5.27
N GLY A 12 -42.57 -34.13 -5.20
CA GLY A 12 -43.69 -33.52 -4.46
C GLY A 12 -44.39 -34.53 -3.57
N ILE A 13 -44.42 -34.29 -2.25
CA ILE A 13 -44.90 -35.29 -1.28
C ILE A 13 -45.96 -34.66 -0.38
N ASP A 14 -47.23 -35.06 -0.58
CA ASP A 14 -48.35 -34.68 0.29
C ASP A 14 -48.72 -35.82 1.25
N ALA A 15 -48.61 -37.06 0.80
CA ALA A 15 -48.89 -38.25 1.59
C ALA A 15 -47.60 -38.98 2.00
N TYR A 16 -47.48 -39.30 3.28
CA TYR A 16 -46.36 -40.04 3.87
C TYR A 16 -46.82 -41.40 4.41
N ALA A 17 -46.01 -42.44 4.20
CA ALA A 17 -46.33 -43.79 4.66
C ALA A 17 -46.24 -43.94 6.17
N SER A 18 -45.32 -43.20 6.81
CA SER A 18 -45.17 -43.21 8.26
C SER A 18 -46.25 -42.34 8.94
N PRO A 19 -46.99 -42.88 9.93
CA PRO A 19 -47.98 -42.10 10.67
C PRO A 19 -47.35 -41.01 11.57
N GLN A 20 -46.02 -40.99 11.70
CA GLN A 20 -45.28 -39.96 12.44
C GLN A 20 -45.11 -38.66 11.64
N VAL A 21 -45.34 -38.70 10.33
CA VAL A 21 -45.21 -37.55 9.44
C VAL A 21 -46.62 -37.08 9.06
N PRO A 22 -47.00 -35.83 9.41
CA PRO A 22 -48.32 -35.33 9.05
C PRO A 22 -48.45 -35.14 7.53
N PRO A 23 -49.67 -35.25 6.96
CA PRO A 23 -49.88 -35.03 5.54
C PRO A 23 -49.92 -33.53 5.20
N LEU A 24 -49.40 -33.20 4.02
CA LEU A 24 -49.50 -31.88 3.38
C LEU A 24 -50.61 -31.90 2.32
N GLY A 25 -50.83 -30.79 1.61
CA GLY A 25 -51.83 -30.77 0.53
C GLY A 25 -51.48 -29.89 -0.68
N GLY A 26 -50.28 -29.32 -0.72
CA GLY A 26 -49.83 -28.44 -1.80
C GLY A 26 -48.56 -28.89 -2.52
N CYS A 27 -47.87 -29.93 -2.06
CA CYS A 27 -46.58 -30.33 -2.60
C CYS A 27 -46.69 -30.96 -3.99
N VAL A 28 -47.69 -31.83 -4.20
CA VAL A 28 -47.96 -32.41 -5.52
C VAL A 28 -48.40 -31.32 -6.51
N ASN A 29 -49.25 -30.38 -6.04
CA ASN A 29 -49.68 -29.26 -6.87
C ASN A 29 -48.52 -28.36 -7.31
N ASP A 30 -47.49 -28.17 -6.48
CA ASP A 30 -46.31 -27.37 -6.81
C ASP A 30 -45.47 -28.00 -7.93
N VAL A 31 -45.18 -29.31 -7.83
CA VAL A 31 -44.40 -29.99 -8.86
C VAL A 31 -45.18 -30.20 -10.15
N ASP A 32 -46.50 -30.35 -10.06
CA ASP A 32 -47.39 -30.35 -11.24
C ASP A 32 -47.37 -28.98 -11.95
N ALA A 33 -47.43 -27.88 -11.19
CA ALA A 33 -47.36 -26.54 -11.74
C ALA A 33 -45.99 -26.24 -12.36
N MET A 34 -44.90 -26.68 -11.72
CA MET A 34 -43.55 -26.57 -12.27
C MET A 34 -43.38 -27.40 -13.55
N ALA A 35 -43.88 -28.63 -13.58
CA ALA A 35 -43.84 -29.48 -14.78
C ALA A 35 -44.57 -28.82 -15.96
N GLN A 36 -45.80 -28.33 -15.72
CA GLN A 36 -46.58 -27.62 -16.75
C GLN A 36 -45.87 -26.37 -17.25
N LEU A 37 -45.22 -25.60 -16.36
CA LEU A 37 -44.41 -24.46 -16.74
C LEU A 37 -43.24 -24.88 -17.64
N LEU A 38 -42.48 -25.91 -17.25
CA LEU A 38 -41.34 -26.40 -18.04
C LEU A 38 -41.78 -26.87 -19.43
N GLU A 39 -42.85 -27.66 -19.52
CA GLU A 39 -43.36 -28.19 -20.79
C GLU A 39 -43.90 -27.07 -21.70
N HIS A 40 -44.79 -26.21 -21.17
CA HIS A 40 -45.52 -25.25 -21.99
C HIS A 40 -44.74 -23.95 -22.25
N ARG A 41 -43.99 -23.46 -21.27
CA ARG A 41 -43.28 -22.18 -21.37
C ARG A 41 -41.85 -22.34 -21.85
N PHE A 42 -41.14 -23.36 -21.36
CA PHE A 42 -39.75 -23.62 -21.69
C PHE A 42 -39.56 -24.71 -22.76
N GLY A 43 -40.66 -25.31 -23.24
CA GLY A 43 -40.62 -26.31 -24.32
C GLY A 43 -39.82 -27.56 -23.95
N VAL A 44 -39.72 -27.88 -22.65
CA VAL A 44 -38.93 -29.01 -22.18
C VAL A 44 -39.61 -30.31 -22.59
N PRO A 45 -38.90 -31.24 -23.27
CA PRO A 45 -39.48 -32.53 -23.65
C PRO A 45 -39.90 -33.34 -22.40
N PRO A 46 -41.06 -34.00 -22.40
CA PRO A 46 -41.52 -34.78 -21.26
C PRO A 46 -40.53 -35.84 -20.78
N GLU A 47 -39.74 -36.44 -21.69
CA GLU A 47 -38.69 -37.40 -21.37
C GLU A 47 -37.54 -36.83 -20.53
N ASN A 48 -37.37 -35.50 -20.53
CA ASN A 48 -36.38 -34.82 -19.72
C ASN A 48 -36.90 -34.41 -18.34
N ILE A 49 -38.18 -34.68 -18.03
CA ILE A 49 -38.82 -34.34 -16.76
C ILE A 49 -39.17 -35.64 -16.01
N VAL A 50 -38.45 -35.94 -14.94
CA VAL A 50 -38.80 -37.02 -14.01
C VAL A 50 -39.60 -36.44 -12.86
N ARG A 51 -40.79 -36.98 -12.63
CA ARG A 51 -41.68 -36.60 -11.53
C ARG A 51 -41.85 -37.75 -10.55
N LEU A 52 -41.55 -37.50 -9.28
CA LEU A 52 -41.80 -38.43 -8.18
C LEU A 52 -42.80 -37.79 -7.21
N THR A 53 -44.00 -38.37 -7.11
CA THR A 53 -45.06 -37.87 -6.24
C THR A 53 -45.55 -38.92 -5.26
N ASP A 54 -45.78 -38.53 -4.02
CA ASP A 54 -46.30 -39.38 -2.94
C ASP A 54 -45.64 -40.77 -2.92
N GLY A 55 -46.41 -41.86 -3.11
CA GLY A 55 -45.93 -43.24 -3.08
C GLY A 55 -44.77 -43.56 -4.02
N ALA A 56 -44.55 -42.76 -5.06
CA ALA A 56 -43.40 -42.90 -5.97
C ALA A 56 -42.13 -42.19 -5.46
N ALA A 57 -42.26 -41.21 -4.56
CA ALA A 57 -41.17 -40.42 -4.00
C ALA A 57 -40.53 -41.10 -2.78
N THR A 58 -40.12 -42.35 -2.93
CA THR A 58 -39.36 -43.07 -1.90
C THR A 58 -37.93 -42.52 -1.80
N ARG A 59 -37.28 -42.71 -0.66
CA ARG A 59 -35.89 -42.31 -0.43
C ARG A 59 -34.97 -42.87 -1.52
N ALA A 60 -35.12 -44.15 -1.84
CA ALA A 60 -34.35 -44.79 -2.90
C ALA A 60 -34.63 -44.17 -4.28
N ALA A 61 -35.91 -43.97 -4.63
CA ALA A 61 -36.28 -43.41 -5.92
C ALA A 61 -35.76 -41.98 -6.13
N ILE A 62 -35.80 -41.13 -5.10
CA ILE A 62 -35.28 -39.76 -5.17
C ILE A 62 -33.77 -39.76 -5.45
N LEU A 63 -33.01 -40.54 -4.66
CA LEU A 63 -31.56 -40.61 -4.77
C LEU A 63 -31.11 -41.26 -6.09
N ASP A 64 -31.81 -42.30 -6.54
CA ASP A 64 -31.54 -42.98 -7.82
C ASP A 64 -31.90 -42.09 -9.00
N ALA A 65 -33.02 -41.37 -8.96
CA ALA A 65 -33.39 -40.43 -10.02
C ALA A 65 -32.39 -39.28 -10.13
N PHE A 66 -31.87 -38.75 -9.01
CA PHE A 66 -30.85 -37.72 -9.04
C PHE A 66 -29.58 -38.22 -9.75
N GLU A 67 -29.11 -39.42 -9.40
CA GLU A 67 -27.89 -39.99 -9.97
C GLU A 67 -28.07 -40.40 -11.45
N THR A 68 -29.17 -41.07 -11.78
CA THR A 68 -29.38 -41.62 -13.12
C THR A 68 -29.91 -40.59 -14.13
N HIS A 69 -30.78 -39.67 -13.70
CA HIS A 69 -31.40 -38.68 -14.59
C HIS A 69 -30.57 -37.41 -14.70
N LEU A 70 -30.20 -36.78 -13.59
CA LEU A 70 -29.47 -35.50 -13.62
C LEU A 70 -27.98 -35.73 -13.90
N ILE A 71 -27.30 -36.48 -13.02
CA ILE A 71 -25.85 -36.73 -13.15
C ILE A 71 -25.57 -37.55 -14.42
N GLY A 72 -26.40 -38.56 -14.73
CA GLY A 72 -26.28 -39.36 -15.95
C GLY A 72 -26.35 -38.52 -17.23
N ALA A 73 -27.33 -37.60 -17.33
CA ALA A 73 -27.44 -36.71 -18.48
C ALA A 73 -26.28 -35.69 -18.55
N ALA A 74 -25.84 -35.14 -17.42
CA ALA A 74 -24.67 -34.25 -17.37
C ALA A 74 -23.39 -34.96 -17.79
N ALA A 75 -23.19 -36.20 -17.36
CA ALA A 75 -22.03 -37.01 -17.73
C ALA A 75 -22.04 -37.34 -19.24
N ALA A 76 -23.21 -37.67 -19.79
CA ALA A 76 -23.36 -37.89 -21.23
C ALA A 76 -23.05 -36.63 -22.05
N TRP A 77 -23.53 -35.47 -21.61
CA TRP A 77 -23.22 -34.18 -22.23
C TRP A 77 -21.72 -33.82 -22.15
N SER A 78 -21.12 -33.98 -20.97
CA SER A 78 -19.69 -33.72 -20.75
C SER A 78 -18.82 -34.63 -21.63
N ALA A 79 -19.14 -35.93 -21.69
CA ALA A 79 -18.46 -36.91 -22.54
C ALA A 79 -18.59 -36.62 -24.04
N ALA A 80 -19.66 -35.93 -24.47
CA ALA A 80 -19.85 -35.47 -25.84
C ALA A 80 -19.00 -34.24 -26.22
N GLY A 81 -18.08 -33.80 -25.34
CA GLY A 81 -17.19 -32.67 -25.59
C GLY A 81 -17.73 -31.33 -25.12
N SER A 82 -18.72 -31.32 -24.21
CA SER A 82 -19.32 -30.11 -23.63
C SER A 82 -19.81 -29.09 -24.67
N PRO A 83 -20.69 -29.49 -25.62
CA PRO A 83 -21.19 -28.59 -26.64
C PRO A 83 -22.05 -27.47 -26.03
N GLU A 84 -21.87 -26.25 -26.54
CA GLU A 84 -22.69 -25.09 -26.18
C GLU A 84 -24.01 -25.06 -26.99
N PRO A 85 -25.14 -24.63 -26.39
CA PRO A 85 -25.27 -24.16 -25.01
C PRO A 85 -25.30 -25.29 -23.97
N SER A 86 -24.67 -25.09 -22.82
CA SER A 86 -24.71 -26.03 -21.67
C SER A 86 -26.16 -26.30 -21.20
N PRO A 87 -26.57 -27.58 -21.06
CA PRO A 87 -27.91 -27.96 -20.61
C PRO A 87 -28.16 -27.55 -19.16
N ALA A 88 -29.40 -27.15 -18.87
CA ALA A 88 -29.82 -26.77 -17.52
C ALA A 88 -30.31 -27.99 -16.74
N PHE A 89 -29.89 -28.11 -15.48
CA PHE A 89 -30.31 -29.18 -14.58
C PHE A 89 -31.08 -28.60 -13.40
N LEU A 90 -32.32 -29.03 -13.22
CA LEU A 90 -33.22 -28.57 -12.16
C LEU A 90 -33.56 -29.72 -11.21
N PHE A 91 -33.33 -29.52 -9.92
CA PHE A 91 -33.91 -30.34 -8.86
C PHE A 91 -34.90 -29.49 -8.06
N HIS A 92 -36.18 -29.87 -8.03
CA HIS A 92 -37.21 -29.19 -7.23
C HIS A 92 -37.80 -30.18 -6.24
N TYR A 93 -37.62 -29.91 -4.95
CA TYR A 93 -38.23 -30.64 -3.87
C TYR A 93 -39.30 -29.78 -3.17
N SER A 94 -40.49 -30.36 -3.00
CA SER A 94 -41.62 -29.77 -2.30
C SER A 94 -42.15 -30.80 -1.31
N GLY A 95 -42.01 -30.54 -0.01
CA GLY A 95 -42.32 -31.51 1.04
C GLY A 95 -41.86 -31.05 2.42
N HIS A 96 -41.92 -31.95 3.39
CA HIS A 96 -41.40 -31.71 4.73
C HIS A 96 -39.87 -31.70 4.77
N GLY A 97 -39.33 -30.65 5.39
CA GLY A 97 -37.99 -30.66 5.96
C GLY A 97 -38.02 -31.07 7.42
N SER A 98 -36.92 -31.63 7.91
CA SER A 98 -36.73 -32.01 9.31
C SER A 98 -35.26 -31.98 9.68
N GLN A 99 -34.94 -32.49 10.87
CA GLN A 99 -33.59 -32.69 11.38
C GLN A 99 -33.47 -34.15 11.84
N ALA A 100 -32.27 -34.71 11.89
CA ALA A 100 -32.01 -36.05 12.42
C ALA A 100 -30.75 -36.05 13.30
N LEU A 101 -30.67 -36.94 14.28
CA LEU A 101 -29.47 -37.01 15.13
C LEU A 101 -28.18 -37.18 14.30
N ASP A 102 -27.20 -36.32 14.52
CA ASP A 102 -25.84 -36.50 13.99
C ASP A 102 -25.05 -37.44 14.92
N PRO A 103 -24.83 -38.72 14.54
CA PRO A 103 -24.08 -39.66 15.37
C PRO A 103 -22.56 -39.38 15.37
N THR A 104 -22.09 -38.47 14.52
CA THR A 104 -20.66 -38.14 14.35
C THR A 104 -20.22 -36.90 15.13
N GLY A 105 -21.16 -36.10 15.64
CA GLY A 105 -20.88 -34.92 16.46
C GLY A 105 -20.15 -33.81 15.69
N THR A 106 -20.35 -33.78 14.37
CA THR A 106 -19.78 -32.81 13.44
C THR A 106 -20.55 -31.49 13.40
N GLU A 107 -21.83 -31.50 13.78
CA GLU A 107 -22.68 -30.31 13.75
C GLU A 107 -22.80 -29.61 15.12
N PRO A 108 -22.82 -28.26 15.17
CA PRO A 108 -22.80 -27.51 16.44
C PRO A 108 -24.00 -27.77 17.37
N ASP A 109 -25.15 -28.14 16.82
CA ASP A 109 -26.37 -28.49 17.57
C ASP A 109 -26.60 -30.01 17.65
N GLY A 110 -25.76 -30.81 16.99
CA GLY A 110 -25.80 -32.27 16.96
C GLY A 110 -26.92 -32.86 16.10
N LEU A 111 -27.44 -32.12 15.10
CA LEU A 111 -28.59 -32.52 14.30
C LEU A 111 -28.42 -32.25 12.79
N ASP A 112 -28.21 -33.29 11.96
CA ASP A 112 -28.17 -33.17 10.49
C ASP A 112 -29.52 -32.68 9.94
N GLU A 113 -29.51 -31.74 8.99
CA GLU A 113 -30.71 -31.31 8.27
C GLU A 113 -31.19 -32.37 7.25
N THR A 114 -32.52 -32.55 7.12
CA THR A 114 -33.09 -33.65 6.30
C THR A 114 -34.32 -33.28 5.45
N LEU A 115 -34.47 -33.97 4.31
CA LEU A 115 -35.68 -34.01 3.49
C LEU A 115 -36.43 -35.30 3.79
N VAL A 116 -37.73 -35.21 4.06
CA VAL A 116 -38.54 -36.38 4.39
C VAL A 116 -39.10 -36.99 3.10
N ALA A 117 -38.71 -38.22 2.77
CA ALA A 117 -39.28 -38.96 1.65
C ALA A 117 -40.61 -39.64 2.04
N HIS A 118 -41.36 -40.18 1.08
CA HIS A 118 -42.65 -40.82 1.36
C HIS A 118 -42.55 -41.98 2.34
N ASP A 119 -41.53 -42.83 2.18
CA ASP A 119 -41.24 -44.01 3.00
C ASP A 119 -40.30 -43.71 4.17
N SER A 120 -39.86 -42.46 4.32
CA SER A 120 -39.06 -42.05 5.47
C SER A 120 -39.81 -42.33 6.78
N ARG A 121 -39.05 -42.71 7.80
CA ARG A 121 -39.54 -43.09 9.12
C ARG A 121 -40.33 -44.40 9.20
N LEU A 122 -40.35 -45.19 8.12
CA LEU A 122 -40.61 -46.62 8.23
C LEU A 122 -39.42 -47.33 8.89
N PRO A 123 -39.59 -48.59 9.37
CA PRO A 123 -38.48 -49.39 9.86
C PRO A 123 -37.33 -49.42 8.83
N ASP A 124 -36.12 -49.11 9.27
CA ASP A 124 -34.88 -49.08 8.47
C ASP A 124 -34.83 -48.04 7.33
N VAL A 125 -35.81 -47.14 7.23
CA VAL A 125 -35.79 -46.02 6.27
C VAL A 125 -35.67 -44.69 7.03
N PHE A 126 -34.57 -43.99 6.77
CA PHE A 126 -34.26 -42.69 7.37
C PHE A 126 -34.70 -41.53 6.47
N ASP A 127 -34.61 -40.30 6.97
CA ASP A 127 -34.80 -39.13 6.12
C ASP A 127 -33.60 -39.02 5.13
N VAL A 128 -33.72 -38.24 4.05
CA VAL A 128 -32.59 -37.94 3.16
C VAL A 128 -31.77 -36.83 3.81
N LYS A 129 -30.51 -37.10 4.16
CA LYS A 129 -29.67 -36.10 4.82
C LYS A 129 -29.10 -35.09 3.83
N ASP A 130 -28.89 -33.87 4.27
CA ASP A 130 -28.26 -32.77 3.54
C ASP A 130 -26.94 -33.17 2.87
N TRP A 131 -26.02 -33.85 3.56
CA TRP A 131 -24.73 -34.28 3.02
C TRP A 131 -24.88 -35.30 1.88
N GLU A 132 -25.96 -36.10 1.88
CA GLU A 132 -26.25 -37.03 0.79
C GLU A 132 -26.69 -36.29 -0.48
N LEU A 133 -27.40 -35.18 -0.31
CA LEU A 133 -27.80 -34.29 -1.39
C LEU A 133 -26.61 -33.46 -1.87
N ALA A 134 -25.83 -32.88 -0.96
CA ALA A 134 -24.62 -32.12 -1.23
C ALA A 134 -23.63 -32.93 -2.07
N ALA A 135 -23.36 -34.19 -1.71
CA ALA A 135 -22.46 -35.07 -2.46
C ALA A 135 -22.92 -35.29 -3.91
N ARG A 136 -24.23 -35.32 -4.16
CA ARG A 136 -24.79 -35.46 -5.52
C ARG A 136 -24.72 -34.14 -6.29
N ILE A 137 -24.96 -33.01 -5.64
CA ILE A 137 -24.81 -31.70 -6.24
C ILE A 137 -23.34 -31.42 -6.61
N GLU A 138 -22.39 -31.83 -5.78
CA GLU A 138 -20.96 -31.72 -6.06
C GLU A 138 -20.58 -32.53 -7.33
N LYS A 139 -21.02 -33.79 -7.41
CA LYS A 139 -20.84 -34.59 -8.63
C LYS A 139 -21.43 -33.92 -9.87
N LEU A 140 -22.63 -33.36 -9.76
CA LEU A 140 -23.31 -32.70 -10.87
C LEU A 140 -22.58 -31.41 -11.30
N THR A 141 -22.15 -30.61 -10.34
CA THR A 141 -21.46 -29.33 -10.59
C THR A 141 -20.00 -29.49 -11.04
N ALA A 142 -19.39 -30.66 -10.81
CA ALA A 142 -18.13 -31.04 -11.43
C ALA A 142 -18.27 -31.26 -12.94
N LEU A 143 -19.48 -31.58 -13.42
CA LEU A 143 -19.76 -31.86 -14.83
C LEU A 143 -20.30 -30.65 -15.60
N THR A 144 -21.06 -29.77 -14.94
CA THR A 144 -21.73 -28.61 -15.56
C THR A 144 -21.82 -27.42 -14.59
N ASP A 145 -21.99 -26.22 -15.11
CA ASP A 145 -22.21 -24.98 -14.35
C ASP A 145 -23.63 -24.44 -14.44
N ASN A 146 -24.58 -25.17 -15.05
CA ASN A 146 -25.98 -24.76 -15.21
C ASN A 146 -26.94 -25.58 -14.33
N VAL A 147 -26.70 -25.57 -13.01
CA VAL A 147 -27.47 -26.34 -12.02
C VAL A 147 -28.36 -25.41 -11.19
N THR A 148 -29.59 -25.84 -10.92
CA THR A 148 -30.59 -25.13 -10.11
C THR A 148 -31.24 -26.08 -9.13
N ILE A 149 -31.28 -25.69 -7.86
CA ILE A 149 -31.88 -26.43 -6.76
C ILE A 149 -32.99 -25.57 -6.17
N VAL A 150 -34.20 -26.11 -6.03
CA VAL A 150 -35.35 -25.45 -5.42
C VAL A 150 -35.84 -26.31 -4.27
N LEU A 151 -35.73 -25.82 -3.04
CA LEU A 151 -36.17 -26.51 -1.82
C LEU A 151 -37.30 -25.72 -1.16
N ASP A 152 -38.53 -26.19 -1.32
CA ASP A 152 -39.70 -25.62 -0.65
C ASP A 152 -40.09 -26.46 0.57
N ALA A 153 -39.24 -26.39 1.60
CA ALA A 153 -39.28 -27.15 2.85
C ALA A 153 -38.80 -26.29 4.04
N CYS A 154 -39.11 -26.70 5.29
CA CYS A 154 -38.65 -26.03 6.53
C CYS A 154 -37.66 -26.87 7.32
N HIS A 155 -36.62 -26.26 7.86
CA HIS A 155 -35.48 -26.97 8.49
C HIS A 155 -35.21 -26.59 9.96
N SER A 156 -35.83 -25.51 10.46
CA SER A 156 -35.46 -24.90 11.74
C SER A 156 -35.70 -25.74 13.01
N GLY A 157 -34.63 -25.96 13.80
CA GLY A 157 -34.59 -26.67 15.10
C GLY A 157 -34.96 -25.87 16.35
N SER A 158 -35.40 -24.60 16.28
CA SER A 158 -35.71 -23.83 17.51
C SER A 158 -37.05 -24.26 18.13
N GLY A 159 -36.98 -25.08 19.19
CA GLY A 159 -38.12 -25.73 19.85
C GLY A 159 -39.04 -24.85 20.70
N THR A 160 -39.43 -23.64 20.28
CA THR A 160 -40.27 -22.75 21.13
C THR A 160 -41.34 -21.92 20.41
N ARG A 161 -42.06 -22.45 19.41
CA ARG A 161 -43.24 -21.75 18.88
C ARG A 161 -44.42 -22.70 18.66
N ALA A 162 -45.40 -22.59 19.56
CA ALA A 162 -46.73 -23.15 19.34
C ALA A 162 -47.46 -22.22 18.36
N ILE A 163 -47.63 -22.65 17.12
CA ILE A 163 -48.52 -21.98 16.17
C ILE A 163 -49.95 -22.41 16.53
N ALA A 164 -50.80 -21.42 16.79
CA ALA A 164 -52.23 -21.64 16.99
C ALA A 164 -52.79 -22.34 15.74
N GLU A 165 -53.37 -23.53 15.94
CA GLU A 165 -54.09 -24.28 14.93
C GLU A 165 -55.16 -23.37 14.28
N GLY A 166 -54.94 -22.94 13.04
CA GLY A 166 -55.97 -22.21 12.30
C GLY A 166 -55.52 -21.34 11.12
N VAL A 167 -54.25 -20.92 11.02
CA VAL A 167 -53.87 -19.84 10.07
C VAL A 167 -52.92 -20.27 8.93
N ALA A 168 -52.01 -21.24 9.12
CA ALA A 168 -51.20 -21.83 8.02
C ALA A 168 -50.70 -23.24 8.40
N ARG A 169 -50.61 -24.16 7.43
CA ARG A 169 -49.89 -25.45 7.60
C ARG A 169 -48.44 -25.23 7.17
N THR A 170 -47.48 -25.69 7.98
CA THR A 170 -46.05 -25.43 7.74
C THR A 170 -45.35 -26.71 7.28
N ARG A 171 -44.35 -26.56 6.41
CA ARG A 171 -43.64 -27.68 5.76
C ARG A 171 -42.52 -28.24 6.62
N ARG A 172 -42.81 -28.45 7.90
CA ARG A 172 -41.89 -28.92 8.93
C ARG A 172 -42.34 -30.23 9.54
N CYS A 173 -41.41 -31.16 9.70
CA CYS A 173 -41.60 -32.37 10.49
C CYS A 173 -40.71 -32.34 11.74
N PRO A 174 -41.17 -32.81 12.92
CA PRO A 174 -40.32 -32.89 14.11
C PRO A 174 -39.06 -33.73 13.87
N PRO A 175 -37.93 -33.43 14.55
CA PRO A 175 -36.68 -34.15 14.33
C PRO A 175 -36.80 -35.67 14.49
N ASP A 176 -36.11 -36.42 13.61
CA ASP A 176 -35.95 -37.87 13.71
C ASP A 176 -34.88 -38.22 14.75
N LEU A 177 -35.34 -38.43 15.98
CA LEU A 177 -34.49 -38.80 17.12
C LEU A 177 -34.16 -40.30 17.19
N ARG A 178 -34.47 -41.08 16.15
CA ARG A 178 -34.03 -42.49 16.09
C ARG A 178 -32.50 -42.55 15.99
N PRO A 179 -31.85 -43.58 16.57
CA PRO A 179 -30.42 -43.81 16.36
C PRO A 179 -30.12 -43.92 14.87
N GLN A 180 -29.40 -42.93 14.33
CA GLN A 180 -29.05 -42.87 12.92
C GLN A 180 -27.85 -43.79 12.64
N PRO A 181 -27.77 -44.43 11.46
CA PRO A 181 -26.61 -45.23 11.08
C PRO A 181 -25.36 -44.33 10.98
N ALA A 182 -24.22 -44.82 11.49
CA ALA A 182 -22.92 -44.16 11.34
C ALA A 182 -22.47 -44.28 9.88
N GLY A 183 -23.00 -43.41 9.02
CA GLY A 183 -22.87 -43.51 7.57
C GLY A 183 -22.02 -42.42 6.92
N ARG A 184 -21.67 -41.35 7.64
CA ARG A 184 -20.93 -40.21 7.06
C ARG A 184 -19.51 -40.64 6.68
N PRO A 185 -19.13 -40.70 5.39
CA PRO A 185 -17.77 -41.01 4.99
C PRO A 185 -16.82 -39.90 5.46
N PRO A 186 -15.56 -40.20 5.85
CA PRO A 186 -14.59 -39.18 6.27
C PRO A 186 -14.35 -38.08 5.22
N ALA A 187 -14.54 -38.39 3.93
CA ALA A 187 -14.46 -37.41 2.85
C ALA A 187 -15.66 -36.45 2.79
N ALA A 188 -16.83 -36.85 3.28
CA ALA A 188 -18.02 -36.00 3.42
C ALA A 188 -17.99 -35.17 4.73
N ALA A 189 -17.01 -35.39 5.61
CA ALA A 189 -16.79 -34.54 6.79
C ALA A 189 -16.39 -33.10 6.42
N GLY A 190 -15.95 -32.85 5.17
CA GLY A 190 -15.67 -31.53 4.63
C GLY A 190 -16.90 -30.73 4.18
N ALA A 191 -18.09 -31.35 4.12
CA ALA A 191 -19.33 -30.69 3.70
C ALA A 191 -20.02 -29.88 4.82
N THR A 192 -19.64 -30.09 6.09
CA THR A 192 -20.10 -29.24 7.21
C THR A 192 -19.25 -27.99 7.26
N ARG A 193 -19.81 -26.90 6.76
CA ARG A 193 -19.26 -25.58 6.97
C ARG A 193 -19.58 -25.12 8.37
N GLY A 194 -18.54 -24.74 9.11
CA GLY A 194 -18.73 -23.99 10.33
C GLY A 194 -19.41 -22.66 10.04
N PHE A 195 -20.53 -22.40 10.71
CA PHE A 195 -21.00 -21.09 11.17
C PHE A 195 -20.88 -19.92 10.16
N SER A 196 -21.08 -20.16 8.86
CA SER A 196 -21.00 -19.13 7.82
C SER A 196 -22.06 -19.30 6.71
N GLY A 197 -23.29 -18.85 7.01
CA GLY A 197 -24.36 -18.57 6.03
C GLY A 197 -25.53 -19.58 5.98
N PRO A 198 -26.76 -19.16 5.60
CA PRO A 198 -28.02 -19.70 6.11
C PRO A 198 -28.70 -20.76 5.22
N SER A 199 -27.93 -21.70 4.67
CA SER A 199 -28.46 -23.02 4.30
C SER A 199 -27.32 -24.04 4.28
N ASP A 200 -27.24 -24.87 5.32
CA ASP A 200 -26.22 -25.93 5.47
C ASP A 200 -26.32 -27.06 4.42
N TRP A 201 -27.21 -26.93 3.44
CA TRP A 201 -27.61 -27.95 2.47
C TRP A 201 -26.63 -28.22 1.32
N VAL A 202 -25.84 -27.23 0.88
CA VAL A 202 -25.10 -27.36 -0.39
C VAL A 202 -23.78 -26.58 -0.41
N PRO A 203 -22.61 -27.16 -0.80
CA PRO A 203 -21.31 -26.48 -0.86
C PRO A 203 -21.29 -25.19 -1.68
N ALA A 204 -20.42 -24.20 -1.39
CA ALA A 204 -20.35 -22.97 -2.20
C ALA A 204 -19.87 -23.32 -3.60
N GLY A 205 -20.64 -22.96 -4.64
CA GLY A 205 -20.28 -23.35 -6.00
C GLY A 205 -21.26 -22.94 -7.10
N ARG A 206 -20.96 -23.42 -8.32
CA ARG A 206 -21.53 -23.07 -9.65
C ARG A 206 -23.03 -23.38 -9.87
N HIS A 207 -23.82 -23.59 -8.82
CA HIS A 207 -25.26 -23.81 -8.92
C HIS A 207 -26.02 -22.61 -8.37
N VAL A 208 -27.35 -22.63 -8.48
CA VAL A 208 -28.23 -21.68 -7.79
C VAL A 208 -29.14 -22.47 -6.85
N LEU A 209 -29.25 -22.05 -5.60
CA LEU A 209 -30.20 -22.58 -4.63
C LEU A 209 -31.32 -21.55 -4.38
N LEU A 210 -32.58 -21.99 -4.44
CA LEU A 210 -33.76 -21.25 -3.99
C LEU A 210 -34.39 -22.01 -2.82
N ALA A 211 -34.37 -21.44 -1.62
CA ALA A 211 -34.92 -22.07 -0.42
C ALA A 211 -36.12 -21.29 0.15
N GLY A 212 -37.05 -22.02 0.78
CA GLY A 212 -38.37 -21.50 1.19
C GLY A 212 -38.34 -20.43 2.27
N CYS A 213 -37.37 -20.47 3.18
CA CYS A 213 -37.22 -19.57 4.32
C CYS A 213 -35.80 -19.61 4.89
N ARG A 214 -35.48 -18.75 5.87
CA ARG A 214 -34.24 -18.82 6.66
C ARG A 214 -34.27 -19.95 7.69
N ASP A 215 -33.11 -20.31 8.25
CA ASP A 215 -32.93 -21.34 9.31
C ASP A 215 -33.73 -21.10 10.61
N ARG A 216 -34.34 -19.92 10.79
CA ARG A 216 -35.16 -19.58 11.97
C ARG A 216 -36.61 -19.26 11.63
N GLU A 217 -37.00 -19.48 10.38
CA GLU A 217 -38.31 -19.20 9.83
C GLU A 217 -38.99 -20.51 9.37
N GLU A 218 -40.23 -20.40 8.89
CA GLU A 218 -41.00 -21.53 8.38
C GLU A 218 -41.51 -21.24 6.96
N SER A 219 -41.39 -22.21 6.06
CA SER A 219 -42.08 -22.26 4.77
C SER A 219 -43.55 -22.69 4.92
N ASN A 220 -44.46 -21.85 4.43
CA ASN A 220 -45.90 -22.00 4.61
C ASN A 220 -46.62 -22.57 3.37
N GLU A 221 -47.68 -23.36 3.61
CA GLU A 221 -48.69 -23.66 2.60
C GLU A 221 -49.73 -22.54 2.52
N MET A 222 -50.08 -22.14 1.29
CA MET A 222 -51.14 -21.18 1.02
C MET A 222 -52.28 -21.78 0.21
N ALA A 223 -53.50 -21.38 0.56
CA ALA A 223 -54.70 -21.65 -0.20
C ALA A 223 -54.82 -20.66 -1.38
N VAL A 224 -54.99 -21.19 -2.58
CA VAL A 224 -55.11 -20.44 -3.84
C VAL A 224 -56.45 -20.78 -4.51
N PRO A 225 -57.26 -19.78 -4.89
CA PRO A 225 -58.47 -20.02 -5.68
C PRO A 225 -58.15 -20.70 -7.01
N ALA A 226 -58.89 -21.76 -7.35
CA ALA A 226 -58.74 -22.51 -8.60
C ALA A 226 -60.12 -22.89 -9.16
N GLY A 227 -60.68 -22.05 -10.03
CA GLY A 227 -62.04 -22.23 -10.57
C GLY A 227 -63.10 -22.10 -9.46
N GLU A 228 -63.97 -23.11 -9.32
CA GLU A 228 -64.98 -23.20 -8.24
C GLU A 228 -64.43 -23.79 -6.92
N GLY A 229 -63.12 -24.10 -6.84
CA GLY A 229 -62.49 -24.73 -5.67
C GLY A 229 -61.25 -23.98 -5.15
N VAL A 230 -60.60 -24.58 -4.14
CA VAL A 230 -59.35 -24.10 -3.55
C VAL A 230 -58.28 -25.17 -3.69
N ARG A 231 -57.12 -24.82 -4.27
CA ARG A 231 -55.92 -25.66 -4.26
C ARG A 231 -54.92 -25.12 -3.25
N ARG A 232 -54.04 -25.97 -2.73
CA ARG A 232 -52.95 -25.55 -1.85
C ARG A 232 -51.64 -25.59 -2.63
N HIS A 233 -50.73 -24.68 -2.28
CA HIS A 233 -49.38 -24.59 -2.83
C HIS A 233 -48.40 -24.14 -1.75
N GLY A 234 -47.12 -24.41 -1.93
CA GLY A 234 -46.05 -23.79 -1.14
C GLY A 234 -45.88 -22.34 -1.55
N ALA A 235 -45.68 -21.44 -0.58
CA ALA A 235 -45.55 -20.02 -0.87
C ALA A 235 -44.39 -19.74 -1.85
N LEU A 236 -43.22 -20.36 -1.65
CA LEU A 236 -42.08 -20.23 -2.56
C LEU A 236 -42.43 -20.75 -3.96
N SER A 237 -42.84 -22.02 -4.06
CA SER A 237 -43.09 -22.68 -5.34
C SER A 237 -44.16 -21.96 -6.16
N TYR A 238 -45.25 -21.52 -5.51
CA TYR A 238 -46.33 -20.78 -6.16
C TYR A 238 -45.85 -19.48 -6.80
N PHE A 239 -45.12 -18.66 -6.04
CA PHE A 239 -44.65 -17.37 -6.53
C PHE A 239 -43.50 -17.49 -7.53
N VAL A 240 -42.65 -18.52 -7.41
CA VAL A 240 -41.64 -18.84 -8.44
C VAL A 240 -42.33 -19.18 -9.77
N VAL A 241 -43.30 -20.11 -9.76
CA VAL A 241 -44.03 -20.49 -10.98
C VAL A 241 -44.77 -19.28 -11.56
N GLN A 242 -45.45 -18.49 -10.73
CA GLN A 242 -46.16 -17.29 -11.19
C GLN A 242 -45.23 -16.24 -11.79
N ALA A 243 -44.06 -16.00 -11.18
CA ALA A 243 -43.09 -15.02 -11.66
C ALA A 243 -42.48 -15.43 -13.00
N LEU A 244 -42.23 -16.73 -13.20
CA LEU A 244 -41.70 -17.29 -14.44
C LEU A 244 -42.75 -17.36 -15.55
N ASP A 245 -44.00 -17.72 -15.23
CA ASP A 245 -45.09 -17.76 -16.21
C ASP A 245 -45.41 -16.36 -16.78
N ARG A 246 -45.37 -15.34 -15.92
CA ARG A 246 -45.59 -13.92 -16.29
C ARG A 246 -44.37 -13.23 -16.89
N MET A 247 -43.26 -13.93 -17.04
CA MET A 247 -42.03 -13.38 -17.61
C MET A 247 -42.24 -13.03 -19.10
N PRO A 248 -41.81 -11.86 -19.60
CA PRO A 248 -41.82 -11.56 -21.03
C PRO A 248 -40.86 -12.50 -21.80
N ALA A 249 -41.24 -12.94 -23.00
CA ALA A 249 -40.44 -13.91 -23.78
C ALA A 249 -39.13 -13.32 -24.33
N ASP A 250 -39.10 -12.01 -24.52
CA ASP A 250 -38.00 -11.19 -25.03
C ASP A 250 -37.09 -10.63 -23.93
N ALA A 251 -37.46 -10.77 -22.65
CA ALA A 251 -36.71 -10.26 -21.50
C ALA A 251 -36.54 -11.32 -20.39
N PRO A 252 -35.65 -12.33 -20.58
CA PRO A 252 -35.50 -13.46 -19.66
C PRO A 252 -34.87 -13.04 -18.33
N MET A 253 -35.46 -13.40 -17.19
CA MET A 253 -35.11 -12.98 -15.82
C MET A 253 -33.83 -13.66 -15.29
N THR A 254 -33.03 -12.95 -14.48
CA THR A 254 -31.96 -13.59 -13.69
C THR A 254 -32.50 -14.16 -12.37
N TYR A 255 -31.77 -15.07 -11.74
CA TYR A 255 -32.17 -15.61 -10.43
C TYR A 255 -32.28 -14.53 -9.36
N ALA A 256 -31.40 -13.52 -9.36
CA ALA A 256 -31.48 -12.37 -8.45
C ALA A 256 -32.76 -11.55 -8.66
N GLU A 257 -33.18 -11.35 -9.91
CA GLU A 257 -34.44 -10.67 -10.23
C GLU A 257 -35.66 -11.50 -9.85
N LEU A 258 -35.60 -12.82 -10.09
CA LEU A 258 -36.63 -13.76 -9.69
C LEU A 258 -36.81 -13.75 -8.18
N HIS A 259 -35.71 -13.88 -7.44
CA HIS A 259 -35.70 -13.88 -5.98
C HIS A 259 -36.26 -12.59 -5.41
N ALA A 260 -35.84 -11.42 -5.89
CA ALA A 260 -36.37 -10.14 -5.42
C ALA A 260 -37.90 -10.04 -5.56
N ARG A 261 -38.45 -10.51 -6.69
CA ARG A 261 -39.90 -10.54 -6.94
C ARG A 261 -40.61 -11.53 -6.02
N VAL A 262 -40.11 -12.76 -5.98
CA VAL A 262 -40.68 -13.86 -5.20
C VAL A 262 -40.69 -13.51 -3.71
N ARG A 263 -39.56 -13.00 -3.18
CA ARG A 263 -39.45 -12.55 -1.80
C ARG A 263 -40.49 -11.48 -1.47
N THR A 264 -40.62 -10.45 -2.31
CA THR A 264 -41.63 -9.40 -2.10
C THR A 264 -43.04 -9.98 -2.00
N GLN A 265 -43.37 -10.93 -2.87
CA GLN A 265 -44.68 -11.58 -2.87
C GLN A 265 -44.89 -12.50 -1.66
N VAL A 266 -43.88 -13.28 -1.29
CA VAL A 266 -43.91 -14.13 -0.08
C VAL A 266 -44.06 -13.27 1.17
N ASN A 267 -43.21 -12.26 1.37
CA ASN A 267 -43.27 -11.37 2.53
C ASN A 267 -44.60 -10.60 2.62
N SER A 268 -45.26 -10.30 1.48
CA SER A 268 -46.59 -9.67 1.48
C SER A 268 -47.69 -10.55 2.08
N ARG A 269 -47.48 -11.88 2.11
CA ARG A 269 -48.41 -12.86 2.70
C ARG A 269 -47.94 -13.40 4.04
N PHE A 270 -46.64 -13.62 4.17
CA PHE A 270 -45.99 -14.21 5.33
C PHE A 270 -44.77 -13.36 5.68
N ALA A 271 -44.96 -12.38 6.57
CA ALA A 271 -43.90 -11.44 6.97
C ALA A 271 -42.69 -12.17 7.59
N ASP A 272 -42.93 -13.30 8.26
CA ASP A 272 -41.90 -14.12 8.92
C ASP A 272 -41.37 -15.27 8.03
N GLN A 273 -41.54 -15.17 6.72
CA GLN A 273 -40.98 -16.12 5.74
C GLN A 273 -40.15 -15.37 4.70
N THR A 274 -38.83 -15.53 4.74
CA THR A 274 -37.88 -14.86 3.85
C THR A 274 -37.19 -15.89 2.94
N PRO A 275 -37.64 -16.04 1.68
CA PRO A 275 -36.97 -16.90 0.72
C PRO A 275 -35.48 -16.59 0.59
N GLN A 276 -34.65 -17.61 0.44
CA GLN A 276 -33.20 -17.46 0.20
C GLN A 276 -32.87 -17.75 -1.26
N CYS A 277 -31.84 -17.06 -1.79
CA CYS A 277 -31.28 -17.34 -3.10
C CYS A 277 -29.76 -17.24 -3.05
N GLU A 278 -29.09 -18.35 -3.31
CA GLU A 278 -27.64 -18.48 -3.14
C GLU A 278 -26.99 -19.01 -4.42
N GLY A 279 -25.67 -18.79 -4.57
CA GLY A 279 -24.88 -19.28 -5.70
C GLY A 279 -24.76 -18.30 -6.87
N ASP A 280 -24.83 -18.78 -8.12
CA ASP A 280 -24.69 -17.96 -9.34
C ASP A 280 -25.96 -17.15 -9.68
N VAL A 281 -26.37 -16.27 -8.75
CA VAL A 281 -27.65 -15.55 -8.82
C VAL A 281 -27.75 -14.55 -9.99
N GLY A 282 -26.63 -14.17 -10.58
CA GLY A 282 -26.56 -13.30 -11.77
C GLY A 282 -26.95 -14.00 -13.07
N ARG A 283 -27.07 -15.34 -13.06
CA ARG A 283 -27.43 -16.15 -14.23
C ARG A 283 -28.91 -16.00 -14.60
N VAL A 284 -29.22 -16.07 -15.89
CA VAL A 284 -30.62 -16.20 -16.38
C VAL A 284 -31.22 -17.50 -15.88
N VAL A 285 -32.48 -17.46 -15.47
CA VAL A 285 -33.22 -18.64 -14.98
C VAL A 285 -33.21 -19.73 -16.04
N LEU A 286 -32.67 -20.91 -15.67
CA LEU A 286 -32.44 -22.08 -16.53
C LEU A 286 -31.58 -21.80 -17.79
N GLY A 287 -30.93 -20.64 -17.86
CA GLY A 287 -30.03 -20.25 -18.95
C GLY A 287 -28.56 -20.31 -18.53
N GLY A 288 -27.66 -20.33 -19.50
CA GLY A 288 -26.21 -20.16 -19.26
C GLY A 288 -25.74 -18.69 -19.32
N ALA A 289 -26.59 -17.78 -19.79
CA ALA A 289 -26.23 -16.37 -19.97
C ALA A 289 -26.25 -15.60 -18.65
N ARG A 290 -25.23 -14.76 -18.43
CA ARG A 290 -25.18 -13.76 -17.35
C ARG A 290 -25.33 -12.37 -18.00
N PRO A 291 -26.56 -11.86 -18.19
CA PRO A 291 -26.79 -10.58 -18.82
C PRO A 291 -26.15 -9.49 -17.95
N ALA A 292 -25.48 -8.54 -18.60
CA ALA A 292 -24.98 -7.36 -17.93
C ALA A 292 -26.16 -6.63 -17.27
N ARG A 293 -26.00 -6.27 -16.01
CA ARG A 293 -26.98 -5.51 -15.24
C ARG A 293 -26.29 -4.26 -14.71
N ASP A 294 -26.95 -3.14 -14.91
CA ASP A 294 -26.55 -1.89 -14.30
C ASP A 294 -27.02 -1.87 -12.84
N ARG A 295 -26.14 -1.39 -11.97
CA ARG A 295 -26.42 -1.25 -10.54
C ARG A 295 -27.26 -0.01 -10.32
N LEU A 296 -28.57 -0.16 -10.43
CA LEU A 296 -29.56 0.88 -10.20
C LEU A 296 -30.06 0.84 -8.75
N ILE A 297 -30.26 2.01 -8.15
CA ILE A 297 -30.80 2.17 -6.80
C ILE A 297 -32.31 2.00 -6.87
N ASP A 298 -32.89 1.17 -6.03
CA ASP A 298 -34.34 1.01 -5.99
C ASP A 298 -35.00 2.30 -5.47
N VAL A 299 -36.06 2.72 -6.16
CA VAL A 299 -36.86 3.89 -5.79
C VAL A 299 -38.21 3.39 -5.31
N VAL A 300 -38.41 3.51 -4.00
CA VAL A 300 -39.60 3.01 -3.30
C VAL A 300 -40.85 3.75 -3.79
N GLY A 301 -40.70 5.03 -4.10
CA GLY A 301 -41.77 5.89 -4.62
C GLY A 301 -41.79 7.28 -3.96
N PRO A 302 -42.79 8.11 -4.30
CA PRO A 302 -42.95 9.43 -3.70
C PRO A 302 -43.49 9.34 -2.27
N ARG A 303 -42.93 10.12 -1.36
CA ARG A 303 -43.39 10.37 0.00
C ARG A 303 -43.63 11.88 0.14
N GLY A 304 -44.84 12.30 -0.18
CA GLY A 304 -45.16 13.73 -0.32
C GLY A 304 -44.61 14.29 -1.63
N ASP A 305 -43.85 15.39 -1.54
CA ASP A 305 -43.17 16.07 -2.66
C ASP A 305 -41.78 15.51 -2.99
N ARG A 306 -41.33 14.48 -2.26
CA ARG A 306 -39.98 13.90 -2.37
C ARG A 306 -40.01 12.43 -2.75
N LEU A 307 -39.03 12.00 -3.51
CA LEU A 307 -38.78 10.61 -3.87
C LEU A 307 -37.88 9.96 -2.82
N VAL A 308 -38.19 8.72 -2.43
CA VAL A 308 -37.36 7.95 -1.50
C VAL A 308 -36.55 6.91 -2.27
N LEU A 309 -35.23 6.99 -2.12
CA LEU A 309 -34.27 6.07 -2.73
C LEU A 309 -33.66 5.17 -1.67
N ALA A 310 -33.57 3.87 -1.96
CA ALA A 310 -32.87 2.88 -1.15
C ALA A 310 -31.34 2.95 -1.37
N GLY A 311 -30.79 4.16 -1.30
CA GLY A 311 -29.35 4.44 -1.34
C GLY A 311 -29.05 5.69 -0.52
N GLY A 312 -27.92 5.73 0.17
CA GLY A 312 -27.52 6.80 1.09
C GLY A 312 -26.01 7.03 1.09
N ILE A 313 -25.45 7.60 2.16
CA ILE A 313 -24.01 7.94 2.26
C ILE A 313 -23.10 6.71 2.13
N ALA A 314 -23.55 5.54 2.61
CA ALA A 314 -22.83 4.27 2.47
C ALA A 314 -22.74 3.80 1.00
N HIS A 315 -23.62 4.32 0.14
CA HIS A 315 -23.63 4.09 -1.31
C HIS A 315 -22.95 5.24 -2.06
N GLY A 316 -22.36 6.20 -1.35
CA GLY A 316 -21.75 7.40 -1.91
C GLY A 316 -22.73 8.52 -2.25
N LEU A 317 -24.03 8.40 -1.96
CA LEU A 317 -24.92 9.54 -2.18
C LEU A 317 -24.64 10.66 -1.18
N THR A 318 -24.80 11.90 -1.62
CA THR A 318 -24.65 13.11 -0.80
C THR A 318 -25.72 14.11 -1.23
N ALA A 319 -26.01 15.09 -0.39
CA ALA A 319 -26.91 16.18 -0.76
C ALA A 319 -26.35 16.88 -2.01
N GLY A 320 -27.16 17.03 -3.06
CA GLY A 320 -26.77 17.57 -4.37
C GLY A 320 -26.41 16.52 -5.43
N SER A 321 -26.35 15.22 -5.09
CA SER A 321 -26.28 14.16 -6.11
C SER A 321 -27.53 14.21 -7.02
N GLU A 322 -27.42 13.86 -8.31
CA GLU A 322 -28.54 13.78 -9.25
C GLU A 322 -28.77 12.33 -9.69
N VAL A 323 -30.02 11.97 -9.96
CA VAL A 323 -30.45 10.64 -10.37
C VAL A 323 -31.42 10.73 -11.55
N ALA A 324 -31.39 9.75 -12.44
CA ALA A 324 -32.35 9.53 -13.50
C ALA A 324 -33.20 8.30 -13.19
N LEU A 325 -34.52 8.42 -13.29
CA LEU A 325 -35.48 7.36 -13.00
C LEU A 325 -35.76 6.55 -14.27
N TYR A 326 -35.81 5.24 -14.13
CA TYR A 326 -36.11 4.27 -15.18
C TYR A 326 -37.18 3.30 -14.69
N PRO A 327 -37.92 2.63 -15.61
CA PRO A 327 -38.87 1.60 -15.24
C PRO A 327 -38.22 0.48 -14.41
N ALA A 328 -38.95 -0.19 -13.51
CA ALA A 328 -38.42 -1.31 -12.74
C ALA A 328 -37.89 -2.49 -13.59
N SER A 329 -38.33 -2.60 -14.85
CA SER A 329 -37.82 -3.58 -15.82
C SER A 329 -36.44 -3.22 -16.40
N ALA A 330 -35.93 -2.01 -16.15
CA ALA A 330 -34.62 -1.58 -16.61
C ALA A 330 -33.53 -2.44 -15.97
N ARG A 331 -32.81 -3.17 -16.83
CA ARG A 331 -31.59 -3.88 -16.47
C ARG A 331 -30.37 -3.03 -16.71
N THR A 332 -30.34 -2.32 -17.82
CA THR A 332 -29.29 -1.37 -18.14
C THR A 332 -29.90 -0.06 -18.64
N VAL A 333 -29.31 1.07 -18.26
CA VAL A 333 -29.59 2.40 -18.77
C VAL A 333 -29.51 2.41 -20.30
N ALA A 334 -28.53 1.69 -20.85
CA ALA A 334 -28.32 1.57 -22.30
C ALA A 334 -29.54 1.02 -23.06
N THR A 335 -30.31 0.13 -22.41
CA THR A 335 -31.45 -0.56 -23.02
C THR A 335 -32.81 -0.10 -22.48
N ALA A 336 -32.82 0.76 -21.46
CA ALA A 336 -34.02 1.21 -20.77
C ALA A 336 -34.80 2.32 -21.52
N GLY A 337 -34.21 2.91 -22.57
CA GLY A 337 -34.77 4.08 -23.24
C GLY A 337 -34.54 5.38 -22.46
N PRO A 338 -35.21 6.50 -22.81
CA PRO A 338 -35.06 7.76 -22.10
C PRO A 338 -35.56 7.69 -20.65
N PRO A 339 -34.96 8.44 -19.72
CA PRO A 339 -35.37 8.43 -18.32
C PRO A 339 -36.79 8.98 -18.13
N LEU A 340 -37.54 8.37 -17.21
CA LEU A 340 -38.90 8.77 -16.82
C LEU A 340 -38.92 10.17 -16.17
N ALA A 341 -37.88 10.49 -15.40
CA ALA A 341 -37.64 11.79 -14.78
C ALA A 341 -36.18 11.87 -14.30
N THR A 342 -35.69 13.06 -14.00
CA THR A 342 -34.47 13.27 -13.21
C THR A 342 -34.83 13.84 -11.85
N ALA A 343 -33.98 13.62 -10.83
CA ALA A 343 -34.18 14.13 -9.48
C ALA A 343 -32.85 14.46 -8.82
N THR A 344 -32.85 15.39 -7.88
CA THR A 344 -31.68 15.80 -7.11
C THR A 344 -31.86 15.37 -5.65
N ILE A 345 -30.90 14.64 -5.12
CA ILE A 345 -30.80 14.25 -3.73
C ILE A 345 -30.71 15.50 -2.87
N VAL A 346 -31.58 15.62 -1.88
CA VAL A 346 -31.70 16.78 -1.00
C VAL A 346 -31.31 16.42 0.44
N ASP A 347 -31.71 15.24 0.91
CA ASP A 347 -31.32 14.73 2.23
C ASP A 347 -30.75 13.31 2.11
N VAL A 348 -29.73 13.00 2.91
CA VAL A 348 -29.01 11.73 2.85
C VAL A 348 -28.87 11.14 4.25
N GLY A 349 -29.47 9.97 4.45
CA GLY A 349 -29.17 9.06 5.56
C GLY A 349 -28.07 8.06 5.18
N ALA A 350 -27.75 7.12 6.06
CA ALA A 350 -26.68 6.16 5.78
C ALA A 350 -27.01 5.24 4.60
N THR A 351 -28.25 4.78 4.50
CA THR A 351 -28.68 3.76 3.52
C THR A 351 -29.85 4.20 2.65
N GLU A 352 -30.47 5.33 2.98
CA GLU A 352 -31.60 5.91 2.26
C GLU A 352 -31.35 7.40 2.00
N SER A 353 -31.94 7.92 0.94
CA SER A 353 -31.89 9.35 0.60
C SER A 353 -33.23 9.81 0.06
N THR A 354 -33.49 11.10 0.20
CA THR A 354 -34.66 11.73 -0.42
C THR A 354 -34.21 12.64 -1.54
N ALA A 355 -34.97 12.65 -2.63
CA ALA A 355 -34.71 13.45 -3.82
C ALA A 355 -35.92 14.28 -4.22
N VAL A 356 -35.69 15.41 -4.89
CA VAL A 356 -36.74 16.23 -5.51
C VAL A 356 -36.60 16.11 -7.01
N ALA A 357 -37.70 15.87 -7.73
CA ALA A 357 -37.68 15.80 -9.19
C ALA A 357 -37.20 17.12 -9.80
N ALA A 358 -36.25 17.04 -10.73
CA ALA A 358 -35.74 18.19 -11.43
C ALA A 358 -36.70 18.58 -12.58
N PRO A 359 -36.82 19.87 -12.91
CA PRO A 359 -37.58 20.32 -14.08
C PRO A 359 -37.00 19.73 -15.37
N GLY A 360 -37.87 19.31 -16.29
CA GLY A 360 -37.47 18.89 -17.64
C GLY A 360 -36.86 20.04 -18.45
N ALA A 361 -36.37 19.73 -19.66
CA ALA A 361 -35.77 20.72 -20.57
C ALA A 361 -36.74 21.86 -20.97
N ASP A 362 -38.04 21.64 -20.81
CA ASP A 362 -39.14 22.59 -21.01
C ASP A 362 -39.51 23.39 -19.74
N GLY A 363 -38.83 23.14 -18.62
CA GLY A 363 -39.07 23.77 -17.32
C GLY A 363 -40.24 23.19 -16.53
N ALA A 364 -40.91 22.14 -17.01
CA ALA A 364 -42.00 21.48 -16.31
C ALA A 364 -41.47 20.45 -15.31
N VAL A 365 -41.99 20.44 -14.08
CA VAL A 365 -41.70 19.37 -13.11
C VAL A 365 -42.45 18.10 -13.55
N PRO A 366 -41.78 16.95 -13.68
CA PRO A 366 -42.42 15.72 -14.14
C PRO A 366 -43.51 15.25 -13.16
N ASP A 367 -44.63 14.79 -13.69
CA ASP A 367 -45.76 14.29 -12.91
C ASP A 367 -45.42 12.92 -12.30
N LEU A 368 -45.02 12.91 -11.02
CA LEU A 368 -44.66 11.71 -10.29
C LEU A 368 -45.82 10.71 -10.14
N ALA A 369 -47.08 11.14 -10.31
CA ALA A 369 -48.24 10.27 -10.28
C ALA A 369 -48.40 9.44 -11.57
N ALA A 370 -47.76 9.85 -12.67
CA ALA A 370 -47.78 9.14 -13.96
C ALA A 370 -46.72 8.02 -14.05
N ILE A 371 -45.80 7.93 -13.08
CA ILE A 371 -44.75 6.90 -13.03
C ILE A 371 -45.29 5.64 -12.34
N ALA A 372 -45.08 4.48 -12.97
CA ALA A 372 -45.36 3.19 -12.36
C ALA A 372 -44.25 2.83 -11.35
N TRP A 373 -44.64 2.60 -10.09
CA TRP A 373 -43.74 2.24 -9.00
C TRP A 373 -43.77 0.73 -8.68
N PRO A 374 -42.68 0.14 -8.15
CA PRO A 374 -41.37 0.76 -7.89
C PRO A 374 -40.66 1.15 -9.19
N ALA A 375 -39.70 2.07 -9.09
CA ALA A 375 -38.84 2.46 -10.20
C ALA A 375 -37.37 2.21 -9.83
N ARG A 376 -36.47 2.42 -10.78
CA ARG A 376 -35.04 2.31 -10.56
C ARG A 376 -34.35 3.61 -10.88
N ALA A 377 -33.46 4.06 -10.01
CA ALA A 377 -32.68 5.26 -10.19
C ALA A 377 -31.26 4.89 -10.63
N ALA A 378 -30.82 5.43 -11.77
CA ALA A 378 -29.41 5.51 -12.09
C ALA A 378 -28.89 6.84 -11.53
N VAL A 379 -27.77 6.84 -10.82
CA VAL A 379 -27.18 8.10 -10.33
C VAL A 379 -26.50 8.80 -11.49
N THR A 380 -27.03 9.94 -11.94
CA THR A 380 -26.46 10.73 -13.03
C THR A 380 -25.31 11.62 -12.56
N ARG A 381 -25.26 11.98 -11.28
CA ARG A 381 -24.21 12.82 -10.69
C ARG A 381 -24.04 12.55 -9.20
N PHE A 382 -22.81 12.46 -8.70
CA PHE A 382 -22.51 12.39 -7.27
C PHE A 382 -21.88 13.71 -6.76
N ASN A 383 -22.13 14.12 -5.51
CA ASN A 383 -21.59 15.39 -4.95
C ASN A 383 -20.61 15.18 -3.76
N PHE A 384 -19.33 14.88 -4.02
CA PHE A 384 -18.35 14.68 -2.94
C PHE A 384 -17.44 15.90 -2.74
N ALA A 385 -17.50 16.53 -1.56
CA ALA A 385 -16.51 17.53 -1.16
C ALA A 385 -15.20 16.84 -0.73
N GLY A 386 -14.08 17.11 -1.41
CA GLY A 386 -12.72 16.72 -0.97
C GLY A 386 -12.12 15.41 -1.55
N LEU A 387 -12.72 14.81 -2.57
CA LEU A 387 -12.30 13.51 -3.14
C LEU A 387 -11.67 13.58 -4.57
N ARG A 388 -11.26 14.78 -5.01
CA ARG A 388 -10.54 14.96 -6.28
C ARG A 388 -9.03 14.79 -6.05
N GLN A 389 -8.36 14.04 -6.93
CA GLN A 389 -6.91 13.86 -6.94
C GLN A 389 -6.25 15.05 -7.65
N ARG A 390 -5.31 15.71 -7.00
CA ARG A 390 -4.54 16.81 -7.60
C ARG A 390 -3.46 16.22 -8.51
N VAL A 391 -3.53 16.49 -9.81
CA VAL A 391 -2.64 15.93 -10.84
C VAL A 391 -1.79 17.05 -11.44
N ARG A 392 -0.47 16.89 -11.42
CA ARG A 392 0.44 17.80 -12.15
C ARG A 392 0.91 17.16 -13.46
N VAL A 393 0.96 17.95 -14.53
CA VAL A 393 1.42 17.51 -15.85
C VAL A 393 2.81 18.07 -16.13
N ASP A 394 3.82 17.22 -15.97
CA ASP A 394 5.25 17.49 -16.14
C ASP A 394 5.76 16.92 -17.49
N VAL A 395 5.18 17.38 -18.58
CA VAL A 395 5.55 16.94 -19.94
C VAL A 395 6.37 18.06 -20.61
N PRO A 396 7.63 17.82 -21.03
CA PRO A 396 8.51 18.87 -21.58
C PRO A 396 8.05 19.48 -22.91
N ASP A 397 7.27 18.73 -23.71
CA ASP A 397 6.69 19.22 -24.96
C ASP A 397 5.37 19.94 -24.69
N ASP A 398 5.36 21.27 -24.87
CA ASP A 398 4.20 22.14 -24.67
C ASP A 398 2.96 21.70 -25.47
N ALA A 399 3.14 21.10 -26.65
CA ALA A 399 2.01 20.62 -27.45
C ALA A 399 1.40 19.33 -26.86
N ALA A 400 2.24 18.41 -26.41
CA ALA A 400 1.80 17.19 -25.74
C ALA A 400 1.20 17.49 -24.36
N ALA A 401 1.83 18.35 -23.56
CA ALA A 401 1.34 18.79 -22.26
C ALA A 401 -0.07 19.42 -22.38
N ARG A 402 -0.26 20.28 -23.39
CA ARG A 402 -1.57 20.90 -23.66
C ARG A 402 -2.62 19.87 -24.02
N ARG A 403 -2.33 18.90 -24.88
CA ARG A 403 -3.26 17.82 -25.25
C ARG A 403 -3.66 16.94 -24.06
N VAL A 404 -2.71 16.65 -23.16
CA VAL A 404 -2.99 15.93 -21.91
C VAL A 404 -3.92 16.77 -21.04
N ARG A 405 -3.61 18.05 -20.80
CA ARG A 405 -4.44 18.95 -19.99
C ARG A 405 -5.84 19.11 -20.57
N GLU A 406 -5.95 19.31 -21.88
CA GLU A 406 -7.23 19.35 -22.60
C GLU A 406 -8.01 18.06 -22.39
N ARG A 407 -7.39 16.87 -22.52
CA ARG A 407 -8.12 15.61 -22.29
C ARG A 407 -8.59 15.43 -20.84
N LEU A 408 -7.81 15.88 -19.87
CA LEU A 408 -8.16 15.78 -18.45
C LEU A 408 -9.16 16.85 -17.98
N THR A 409 -9.42 17.88 -18.81
CA THR A 409 -10.31 19.01 -18.46
C THR A 409 -11.49 19.20 -19.43
N ALA A 410 -11.53 18.49 -20.56
CA ALA A 410 -12.58 18.60 -21.56
C ALA A 410 -13.88 17.90 -21.13
N THR A 411 -14.95 18.67 -21.03
CA THR A 411 -16.33 18.17 -20.87
C THR A 411 -16.90 17.81 -22.24
N GLY A 412 -17.25 16.54 -22.49
CA GLY A 412 -17.86 16.12 -23.75
C GLY A 412 -18.74 14.88 -23.62
N ASP A 413 -19.68 14.71 -24.57
CA ASP A 413 -20.69 13.64 -24.68
C ASP A 413 -20.13 12.23 -24.97
N THR A 414 -18.93 11.90 -24.47
CA THR A 414 -18.26 10.63 -24.78
C THR A 414 -18.61 9.49 -23.83
N VAL A 415 -18.74 8.31 -24.41
CA VAL A 415 -19.11 7.00 -23.83
C VAL A 415 -17.95 6.33 -23.03
N ASP A 416 -17.25 7.04 -22.14
CA ASP A 416 -16.11 6.49 -21.35
C ASP A 416 -16.02 7.17 -19.98
N PRO A 417 -15.42 6.54 -18.95
CA PRO A 417 -15.10 7.18 -17.70
C PRO A 417 -14.46 8.54 -17.77
N ASP A 418 -15.27 9.58 -17.58
CA ASP A 418 -14.76 10.92 -17.61
C ASP A 418 -13.99 11.15 -16.30
N VAL A 419 -12.76 11.57 -16.50
CA VAL A 419 -11.75 11.75 -15.46
C VAL A 419 -11.87 13.16 -14.88
N THR A 420 -12.57 14.07 -15.57
CA THR A 420 -12.57 15.52 -15.35
C THR A 420 -13.12 15.97 -14.01
N GLY A 421 -13.70 15.07 -13.22
CA GLY A 421 -14.02 15.38 -11.83
C GLY A 421 -13.61 14.35 -10.80
N LEU A 422 -12.72 13.44 -11.15
CA LEU A 422 -11.88 12.74 -10.21
C LEU A 422 -10.54 13.44 -10.04
N VAL A 423 -10.17 14.30 -10.98
CA VAL A 423 -8.87 14.97 -10.95
C VAL A 423 -8.99 16.49 -11.00
N ASP A 424 -8.08 17.16 -10.30
CA ASP A 424 -7.81 18.59 -10.45
C ASP A 424 -6.43 18.76 -11.04
N VAL A 425 -6.35 19.29 -12.26
CA VAL A 425 -5.05 19.61 -12.86
C VAL A 425 -4.51 20.88 -12.20
N VAL A 426 -3.37 20.76 -11.53
CA VAL A 426 -2.72 21.84 -10.77
C VAL A 426 -1.30 22.09 -11.27
N ASP A 427 -0.80 23.29 -10.99
CA ASP A 427 0.58 23.71 -11.32
C ASP A 427 1.45 23.92 -10.06
N ASP A 428 0.91 23.70 -8.87
CA ASP A 428 1.65 23.78 -7.61
C ASP A 428 2.26 22.43 -7.19
N ASP A 429 3.05 22.43 -6.12
CA ASP A 429 3.71 21.22 -5.59
C ASP A 429 2.81 20.39 -4.67
N ALA A 430 1.60 20.84 -4.36
CA ALA A 430 0.65 20.10 -3.54
C ALA A 430 -0.15 19.12 -4.42
N ILE A 431 0.50 18.01 -4.78
CA ILE A 431 -0.01 17.04 -5.77
C ILE A 431 -0.26 15.66 -5.15
N ASP A 432 -1.28 14.96 -5.65
CA ASP A 432 -1.54 13.55 -5.33
C ASP A 432 -0.95 12.59 -6.37
N LEU A 433 -0.74 13.08 -7.61
CA LEU A 433 -0.27 12.34 -8.78
C LEU A 433 0.51 13.28 -9.71
N ARG A 434 1.48 12.74 -10.46
CA ARG A 434 2.17 13.45 -11.56
C ARG A 434 2.15 12.63 -12.84
N ILE A 435 2.09 13.32 -13.98
CA ILE A 435 2.21 12.72 -15.31
C ILE A 435 3.51 13.23 -15.93
N VAL A 436 4.45 12.34 -16.21
CA VAL A 436 5.73 12.68 -16.82
C VAL A 436 5.87 12.05 -18.20
N ALA A 437 6.70 12.64 -19.05
CA ALA A 437 7.10 12.03 -20.31
C ALA A 437 8.39 11.21 -20.14
N ASP A 438 8.37 9.98 -20.64
CA ASP A 438 9.54 9.10 -20.77
C ASP A 438 9.69 8.71 -22.25
N GLY A 439 10.57 9.41 -22.96
CA GLY A 439 10.71 9.28 -24.41
C GLY A 439 9.41 9.59 -25.17
N SER A 440 8.83 8.59 -25.84
CA SER A 440 7.55 8.70 -26.56
C SER A 440 6.34 8.21 -25.75
N ARG A 441 6.52 8.01 -24.44
CA ARG A 441 5.52 7.46 -23.54
C ARG A 441 5.17 8.42 -22.41
N LEU A 442 3.98 8.26 -21.86
CA LEU A 442 3.48 8.98 -20.68
C LEU A 442 3.44 8.02 -19.51
N VAL A 443 3.89 8.47 -18.34
CA VAL A 443 3.94 7.67 -17.11
C VAL A 443 3.17 8.39 -16.02
N VAL A 444 2.22 7.70 -15.38
CA VAL A 444 1.56 8.17 -14.16
C VAL A 444 2.40 7.75 -12.97
N GLN A 445 2.84 8.73 -12.20
CA GLN A 445 3.65 8.54 -11.00
C GLN A 445 2.94 9.13 -9.78
N ASP A 446 3.34 8.68 -8.60
CA ASP A 446 3.01 9.35 -7.34
C ASP A 446 3.92 10.60 -7.13
N PRO A 447 3.74 11.38 -6.05
CA PRO A 447 4.58 12.53 -5.76
C PRO A 447 6.06 12.19 -5.55
N ALA A 448 6.39 10.96 -5.16
CA ALA A 448 7.76 10.48 -4.97
C ALA A 448 8.45 10.10 -6.31
N GLY A 449 7.69 10.01 -7.40
CA GLY A 449 8.20 9.68 -8.73
C GLY A 449 8.07 8.19 -9.11
N SER A 450 7.41 7.38 -8.30
CA SER A 450 7.26 5.94 -8.54
C SER A 450 6.09 5.68 -9.49
N ALA A 451 6.30 4.83 -10.51
CA ALA A 451 5.29 4.56 -11.54
C ALA A 451 4.13 3.70 -11.00
N LEU A 452 2.89 4.19 -11.17
CA LEU A 452 1.67 3.58 -10.64
C LEU A 452 0.95 2.64 -11.61
N VAL A 453 1.20 2.77 -12.90
CA VAL A 453 0.63 1.93 -13.96
C VAL A 453 1.63 1.77 -15.09
N ALA A 454 1.39 0.82 -15.98
CA ALA A 454 2.23 0.66 -17.17
C ALA A 454 2.23 1.96 -18.03
N PRO A 455 3.37 2.36 -18.62
CA PRO A 455 3.45 3.55 -19.46
C PRO A 455 2.51 3.51 -20.67
N PHE A 456 1.93 4.66 -21.01
CA PHE A 456 1.04 4.86 -22.15
C PHE A 456 1.83 5.37 -23.35
N ALA A 457 1.40 5.06 -24.57
CA ALA A 457 1.92 5.76 -25.74
C ALA A 457 1.46 7.24 -25.70
N ALA A 458 2.26 8.19 -26.19
CA ALA A 458 1.89 9.62 -26.17
C ALA A 458 0.57 9.97 -26.89
N GLY A 459 0.06 9.08 -27.74
CA GLY A 459 -1.24 9.22 -28.40
C GLY A 459 -2.43 8.58 -27.67
N ASP A 460 -2.20 7.73 -26.66
CA ASP A 460 -3.23 6.99 -25.93
C ASP A 460 -3.74 7.77 -24.71
N LEU A 461 -4.33 8.94 -24.97
CA LEU A 461 -4.83 9.82 -23.90
C LEU A 461 -6.11 9.30 -23.25
N ASP A 462 -6.91 8.49 -23.97
CA ASP A 462 -8.11 7.85 -23.41
C ASP A 462 -7.75 6.68 -22.48
N GLY A 463 -6.71 5.90 -22.81
CA GLY A 463 -6.14 4.92 -21.88
C GLY A 463 -5.62 5.57 -20.60
N LEU A 464 -4.88 6.67 -20.74
CA LEU A 464 -4.38 7.47 -19.62
C LEU A 464 -5.51 8.00 -18.71
N ALA A 465 -6.54 8.61 -19.30
CA ALA A 465 -7.69 9.14 -18.57
C ALA A 465 -8.45 8.04 -17.81
N ARG A 466 -8.67 6.89 -18.45
CA ARG A 466 -9.37 5.74 -17.85
C ARG A 466 -8.62 5.17 -16.65
N ASP A 467 -7.31 4.98 -16.76
CA ASP A 467 -6.49 4.43 -15.67
C ASP A 467 -6.34 5.45 -14.52
N LEU A 468 -6.28 6.76 -14.81
CA LEU A 468 -6.33 7.81 -13.79
C LEU A 468 -7.66 7.82 -13.03
N ALA A 469 -8.79 7.72 -13.74
CA ALA A 469 -10.10 7.62 -13.11
C ALA A 469 -10.20 6.38 -12.22
N HIS A 470 -9.66 5.25 -12.68
CA HIS A 470 -9.61 4.00 -11.92
C HIS A 470 -8.77 4.11 -10.63
N ILE A 471 -7.60 4.74 -10.69
CA ILE A 471 -6.75 5.05 -9.53
C ILE A 471 -7.49 5.94 -8.52
N ALA A 472 -8.16 6.98 -9.01
CA ALA A 472 -8.89 7.90 -8.15
C ALA A 472 -10.10 7.24 -7.47
N ARG A 473 -10.86 6.38 -8.16
CA ARG A 473 -11.95 5.58 -7.57
C ARG A 473 -11.45 4.67 -6.45
N PHE A 474 -10.35 3.96 -6.71
CA PHE A 474 -9.73 3.08 -5.71
C PHE A 474 -9.35 3.86 -4.44
N ARG A 475 -8.64 4.99 -4.60
CA ARG A 475 -8.24 5.85 -3.46
C ARG A 475 -9.43 6.42 -2.71
N ASN A 476 -10.49 6.78 -3.42
CA ASN A 476 -11.71 7.29 -2.80
C ASN A 476 -12.43 6.22 -1.97
N GLY A 477 -12.50 4.98 -2.49
CA GLY A 477 -13.03 3.83 -1.74
C GLY A 477 -12.25 3.54 -0.45
N GLN A 478 -10.91 3.61 -0.51
CA GLN A 478 -10.07 3.46 0.67
C GLN A 478 -10.32 4.55 1.73
N ARG A 479 -10.63 5.78 1.29
CA ARG A 479 -10.90 6.93 2.17
C ARG A 479 -12.33 6.98 2.73
N ILE A 480 -13.20 6.02 2.39
CA ILE A 480 -14.55 5.94 2.98
C ILE A 480 -14.41 5.77 4.50
N ALA A 481 -14.95 6.74 5.24
CA ALA A 481 -15.01 6.78 6.70
C ALA A 481 -16.25 7.57 7.14
N ASN A 482 -16.78 7.28 8.33
CA ASN A 482 -17.90 8.05 8.87
C ASN A 482 -17.39 9.39 9.44
N PRO A 483 -17.81 10.55 8.88
CA PRO A 483 -17.37 11.85 9.39
C PRO A 483 -18.08 12.25 10.69
N VAL A 484 -19.13 11.54 11.09
CA VAL A 484 -19.93 11.80 12.30
C VAL A 484 -19.66 10.74 13.36
N PRO A 485 -19.61 11.07 14.66
CA PRO A 485 -19.45 10.07 15.72
C PRO A 485 -20.55 8.99 15.67
N SER A 486 -20.13 7.74 15.54
CA SER A 486 -21.00 6.56 15.48
C SER A 486 -21.09 5.84 16.83
N ALA A 487 -22.27 5.33 17.20
CA ALA A 487 -22.43 4.44 18.35
C ALA A 487 -21.89 3.02 18.08
N LEU A 488 -21.71 2.66 16.81
CA LEU A 488 -21.03 1.42 16.38
C LEU A 488 -19.51 1.51 16.47
N ALA A 489 -18.93 2.71 16.59
CA ALA A 489 -17.48 2.90 16.64
C ALA A 489 -16.85 2.09 17.81
N GLY A 490 -15.88 1.23 17.48
CA GLY A 490 -15.22 0.33 18.45
C GLY A 490 -16.10 -0.79 19.00
N ARG A 491 -17.34 -0.96 18.49
CA ARG A 491 -18.27 -2.03 18.88
C ARG A 491 -18.33 -3.15 17.85
N VAL A 492 -17.70 -2.99 16.70
CA VAL A 492 -17.47 -4.06 15.73
C VAL A 492 -15.97 -4.18 15.52
N THR A 493 -15.42 -5.39 15.61
CA THR A 493 -13.98 -5.64 15.51
C THR A 493 -13.67 -6.55 14.32
N LEU A 494 -12.49 -6.35 13.74
CA LEU A 494 -11.92 -7.16 12.68
C LEU A 494 -10.59 -7.73 13.16
N ALA A 495 -10.49 -9.05 13.25
CA ALA A 495 -9.26 -9.75 13.58
C ALA A 495 -8.80 -10.62 12.40
N LEU A 496 -7.48 -10.76 12.24
CA LEU A 496 -6.86 -11.55 11.19
C LEU A 496 -6.12 -12.73 11.82
N HIS A 497 -6.30 -13.91 11.24
CA HIS A 497 -5.68 -15.16 11.69
C HIS A 497 -5.06 -15.91 10.51
N ARG A 498 -4.07 -16.76 10.77
CA ARG A 498 -3.50 -17.69 9.81
C ARG A 498 -4.17 -19.05 9.94
N LEU A 499 -4.52 -19.67 8.82
CA LEU A 499 -5.04 -21.03 8.81
C LEU A 499 -3.89 -22.03 8.97
N ARG A 500 -4.02 -22.97 9.92
CA ARG A 500 -2.96 -23.95 10.19
C ARG A 500 -3.00 -25.08 9.17
N ILE A 501 -1.88 -25.30 8.50
CA ILE A 501 -1.68 -26.39 7.54
C ILE A 501 -0.61 -27.37 8.02
N ASP A 502 -0.74 -28.64 7.64
CA ASP A 502 0.24 -29.67 7.93
C ASP A 502 1.38 -29.69 6.88
N ALA A 503 2.35 -30.58 7.07
CA ALA A 503 3.49 -30.73 6.14
C ALA A 503 3.10 -31.20 4.73
N LYS A 504 1.86 -31.64 4.52
CA LYS A 504 1.31 -32.05 3.22
C LYS A 504 0.47 -30.93 2.58
N GLY A 505 0.36 -29.77 3.22
CA GLY A 505 -0.44 -28.63 2.77
C GLY A 505 -1.94 -28.78 3.03
N GLN A 506 -2.35 -29.68 3.92
CA GLN A 506 -3.75 -29.87 4.30
C GLN A 506 -4.10 -29.10 5.57
N VAL A 507 -5.30 -28.55 5.63
CA VAL A 507 -5.79 -27.79 6.80
C VAL A 507 -5.97 -28.71 8.01
N VAL A 508 -5.41 -28.29 9.15
CA VAL A 508 -5.46 -29.04 10.41
C VAL A 508 -6.75 -28.73 11.16
N ALA A 509 -7.43 -29.77 11.68
CA ALA A 509 -8.59 -29.60 12.55
C ALA A 509 -8.17 -29.17 13.97
N GLY A 510 -8.88 -28.21 14.53
CA GLY A 510 -8.74 -27.71 15.90
C GLY A 510 -9.50 -28.57 16.92
N PRO A 511 -9.43 -28.20 18.21
CA PRO A 511 -10.11 -28.92 19.30
C PRO A 511 -11.64 -28.92 19.19
N ASP A 512 -12.19 -27.93 18.48
CA ASP A 512 -13.60 -27.71 18.20
C ASP A 512 -14.07 -28.41 16.91
N GLY A 513 -13.20 -29.22 16.28
CA GLY A 513 -13.48 -29.90 15.00
C GLY A 513 -13.42 -28.97 13.77
N GLN A 514 -13.31 -27.67 13.96
CA GLN A 514 -13.21 -26.66 12.91
C GLN A 514 -11.75 -26.45 12.48
N PRO A 515 -11.46 -25.82 11.33
CA PRO A 515 -10.09 -25.49 10.95
C PRO A 515 -9.35 -24.72 12.05
N ALA A 516 -8.16 -25.21 12.41
CA ALA A 516 -7.31 -24.58 13.41
C ALA A 516 -6.75 -23.26 12.84
N ILE A 517 -6.82 -22.20 13.65
CA ILE A 517 -6.34 -20.87 13.31
C ILE A 517 -5.35 -20.37 14.34
N ASP A 518 -4.37 -19.60 13.90
CA ASP A 518 -3.35 -18.95 14.73
C ASP A 518 -3.50 -17.43 14.62
N PRO A 519 -3.59 -16.68 15.73
CA PRO A 519 -3.80 -15.24 15.69
C PRO A 519 -2.60 -14.53 15.05
N LEU A 520 -2.89 -13.55 14.18
CA LEU A 520 -1.87 -12.68 13.60
C LEU A 520 -1.98 -11.30 14.26
N THR A 521 -0.94 -10.92 15.01
CA THR A 521 -0.85 -9.57 15.58
C THR A 521 -0.18 -8.60 14.61
N PRO A 522 -0.74 -7.39 14.41
CA PRO A 522 -0.08 -6.32 13.69
C PRO A 522 1.26 -5.95 14.34
N GLY A 523 2.25 -5.61 13.53
CA GLY A 523 3.54 -5.08 13.98
C GLY A 523 3.46 -3.63 14.51
N PRO A 524 4.59 -3.03 14.90
CA PRO A 524 4.65 -1.65 15.41
C PRO A 524 4.06 -0.58 14.47
N GLY A 525 4.01 -0.85 13.16
CA GLY A 525 3.42 0.00 12.14
C GLY A 525 1.93 -0.28 11.84
N GLY A 526 1.27 -1.16 12.61
CA GLY A 526 -0.14 -1.53 12.39
C GLY A 526 -0.38 -2.52 11.24
N GLU A 527 0.68 -3.03 10.62
CA GLU A 527 0.61 -3.93 9.46
C GLU A 527 0.80 -5.40 9.86
N VAL A 528 0.09 -6.30 9.17
CA VAL A 528 0.26 -7.75 9.33
C VAL A 528 1.10 -8.31 8.19
N ALA A 529 2.22 -8.92 8.55
CA ALA A 529 3.21 -9.47 7.63
C ALA A 529 2.85 -10.89 7.18
N LEU A 530 2.63 -11.10 5.88
CA LEU A 530 2.22 -12.38 5.29
C LEU A 530 3.05 -12.73 4.04
N GLU A 531 3.08 -14.01 3.67
CA GLU A 531 3.72 -14.50 2.45
C GLU A 531 2.70 -14.90 1.39
N THR A 532 3.05 -14.76 0.11
CA THR A 532 2.23 -15.26 -0.99
C THR A 532 2.01 -16.77 -0.83
N GLY A 533 0.74 -17.19 -0.79
CA GLY A 533 0.33 -18.57 -0.53
C GLY A 533 -0.10 -18.84 0.92
N ASP A 534 0.14 -17.92 1.86
CA ASP A 534 -0.41 -18.02 3.20
C ASP A 534 -1.94 -18.01 3.14
N LEU A 535 -2.55 -18.93 3.90
CA LEU A 535 -3.99 -18.99 4.05
C LEU A 535 -4.42 -18.17 5.26
N VAL A 536 -5.36 -17.25 5.06
CA VAL A 536 -5.81 -16.29 6.08
C VAL A 536 -7.30 -16.43 6.39
N VAL A 537 -7.65 -16.01 7.60
CA VAL A 537 -9.02 -16.00 8.11
C VAL A 537 -9.31 -14.64 8.72
N PHE A 538 -10.39 -14.00 8.27
CA PHE A 538 -10.94 -12.81 8.92
C PHE A 538 -12.01 -13.22 9.92
N GLU A 539 -11.90 -12.75 11.15
CA GLU A 539 -12.93 -12.85 12.17
C GLU A 539 -13.56 -11.46 12.37
N ILE A 540 -14.88 -11.38 12.21
CA ILE A 540 -15.66 -10.17 12.45
C ILE A 540 -16.53 -10.41 13.67
N GLN A 541 -16.42 -9.57 14.71
CA GLN A 541 -17.18 -9.75 15.95
C GLN A 541 -18.05 -8.53 16.26
N ASN A 542 -19.30 -8.78 16.64
CA ASN A 542 -20.25 -7.76 17.08
C ASN A 542 -20.28 -7.68 18.61
N HIS A 543 -19.77 -6.58 19.17
CA HIS A 543 -19.86 -6.23 20.59
C HIS A 543 -20.97 -5.21 20.88
N HIS A 544 -21.75 -4.81 19.87
CA HIS A 544 -22.90 -3.94 20.04
C HIS A 544 -24.11 -4.70 20.60
N GLY A 545 -25.03 -4.00 21.27
CA GLY A 545 -26.23 -4.59 21.85
C GLY A 545 -27.38 -4.85 20.87
N VAL A 546 -27.16 -4.63 19.57
CA VAL A 546 -28.15 -4.84 18.50
C VAL A 546 -27.51 -5.57 17.31
N PRO A 547 -28.28 -6.27 16.46
CA PRO A 547 -27.75 -6.89 15.25
C PRO A 547 -27.16 -5.86 14.30
N VAL A 548 -26.07 -6.21 13.62
CA VAL A 548 -25.35 -5.33 12.66
C VAL A 548 -25.12 -6.03 11.33
N TYR A 549 -25.18 -5.30 10.23
CA TYR A 549 -24.84 -5.80 8.90
C TYR A 549 -23.41 -5.40 8.59
N VAL A 550 -22.63 -6.32 8.01
CA VAL A 550 -21.19 -6.08 7.77
C VAL A 550 -20.80 -6.43 6.35
N ALA A 551 -19.87 -5.66 5.79
CA ALA A 551 -19.23 -5.94 4.52
C ALA A 551 -17.71 -5.83 4.65
N LEU A 552 -17.01 -6.82 4.13
CA LEU A 552 -15.55 -6.87 4.11
C LEU A 552 -15.07 -6.60 2.68
N VAL A 553 -14.35 -5.51 2.48
CA VAL A 553 -13.90 -5.03 1.17
C VAL A 553 -12.38 -5.02 1.11
N ASP A 554 -11.80 -5.74 0.16
CA ASP A 554 -10.36 -5.79 -0.09
C ASP A 554 -9.96 -4.78 -1.18
N PHE A 555 -8.95 -3.97 -0.89
CA PHE A 555 -8.29 -3.05 -1.81
C PHE A 555 -6.90 -3.58 -2.12
N ALA A 556 -6.80 -4.31 -3.24
CA ALA A 556 -5.62 -5.07 -3.61
C ALA A 556 -4.51 -4.20 -4.25
N PRO A 557 -3.24 -4.66 -4.26
CA PRO A 557 -2.10 -3.91 -4.79
C PRO A 557 -2.19 -3.72 -6.31
N SER A 558 -3.05 -4.48 -6.96
CA SER A 558 -3.34 -4.45 -8.40
C SER A 558 -4.32 -3.35 -8.83
N TRP A 559 -4.80 -2.52 -7.90
CA TRP A 559 -5.93 -1.59 -8.08
C TRP A 559 -7.30 -2.26 -8.22
N ALA A 560 -7.42 -3.56 -7.89
CA ALA A 560 -8.70 -4.25 -7.79
C ALA A 560 -9.37 -3.94 -6.44
N VAL A 561 -10.71 -3.95 -6.44
CA VAL A 561 -11.51 -3.86 -5.23
C VAL A 561 -12.49 -5.02 -5.23
N ASP A 562 -12.42 -5.88 -4.23
CA ASP A 562 -13.22 -7.10 -4.14
C ASP A 562 -14.01 -7.13 -2.82
N VAL A 563 -15.29 -7.51 -2.87
CA VAL A 563 -16.09 -7.71 -1.65
C VAL A 563 -15.90 -9.16 -1.19
N LEU A 564 -15.15 -9.35 -0.11
CA LEU A 564 -14.82 -10.67 0.45
C LEU A 564 -15.97 -11.26 1.28
N TYR A 565 -16.82 -10.42 1.86
CA TYR A 565 -18.01 -10.80 2.62
C TYR A 565 -19.12 -9.75 2.45
N PRO A 566 -20.39 -10.15 2.25
CA PRO A 566 -20.90 -11.53 2.19
C PRO A 566 -20.63 -12.22 0.85
N PHE A 567 -20.38 -13.54 0.88
CA PHE A 567 -20.07 -14.35 -0.31
C PHE A 567 -20.85 -15.66 -0.34
N PRO A 568 -21.50 -16.06 -1.46
CA PRO A 568 -21.74 -15.29 -2.69
C PRO A 568 -23.05 -14.47 -2.56
N LEU A 569 -22.98 -13.13 -2.69
CA LEU A 569 -24.11 -12.19 -2.75
C LEU A 569 -25.36 -12.59 -1.94
N GLY A 570 -25.31 -12.36 -0.63
CA GLY A 570 -26.46 -12.49 0.28
C GLY A 570 -26.34 -11.45 1.40
N ALA A 571 -26.65 -10.18 1.09
CA ALA A 571 -26.41 -9.04 1.98
C ALA A 571 -27.40 -8.89 3.15
N GLU A 572 -28.03 -9.98 3.63
CA GLU A 572 -29.29 -9.83 4.36
C GLU A 572 -29.34 -10.48 5.74
N GLU A 573 -28.26 -11.11 6.20
CA GLU A 573 -28.16 -11.65 7.55
C GLU A 573 -27.38 -10.69 8.47
N ALA A 574 -28.02 -10.31 9.57
CA ALA A 574 -27.39 -9.48 10.58
C ALA A 574 -26.53 -10.33 11.51
N LEU A 575 -25.33 -9.85 11.81
CA LEU A 575 -24.47 -10.40 12.85
C LEU A 575 -25.05 -10.03 14.23
N GLU A 576 -25.54 -11.05 14.94
CA GLU A 576 -26.19 -10.90 16.24
C GLU A 576 -25.23 -10.38 17.35
N PRO A 577 -25.77 -9.71 18.39
CA PRO A 577 -24.98 -9.27 19.54
C PRO A 577 -24.14 -10.39 20.17
N GLY A 578 -22.85 -10.13 20.36
CA GLY A 578 -21.91 -11.05 20.99
C GLY A 578 -21.45 -12.21 20.09
N ARG A 579 -21.84 -12.24 18.81
CA ARG A 579 -21.44 -13.28 17.85
C ARG A 579 -20.25 -12.85 16.98
N SER A 580 -19.52 -13.85 16.51
CA SER A 580 -18.45 -13.71 15.50
C SER A 580 -18.84 -14.44 14.22
N VAL A 581 -18.40 -13.92 13.07
CA VAL A 581 -18.43 -14.60 11.78
C VAL A 581 -17.01 -14.71 11.22
N PHE A 582 -16.69 -15.83 10.56
CA PHE A 582 -15.37 -16.12 10.02
C PHE A 582 -15.42 -16.20 8.50
N ARG A 583 -14.52 -15.49 7.80
CA ARG A 583 -14.30 -15.63 6.36
C ARG A 583 -12.93 -16.26 6.10
N GLY A 584 -12.89 -17.35 5.34
CA GLY A 584 -11.65 -18.10 5.03
C GLY A 584 -11.39 -19.31 5.93
N ARG A 585 -12.16 -19.50 7.01
CA ARG A 585 -12.03 -20.65 7.94
C ARG A 585 -12.75 -21.89 7.39
N SER A 586 -12.19 -22.53 6.35
CA SER A 586 -12.83 -23.68 5.71
C SER A 586 -11.84 -24.80 5.39
N PHE A 587 -12.31 -26.05 5.43
CA PHE A 587 -11.60 -27.21 4.89
C PHE A 587 -11.67 -27.25 3.35
N VAL A 588 -12.61 -26.54 2.73
CA VAL A 588 -12.83 -26.50 1.28
C VAL A 588 -11.89 -25.46 0.64
N PRO A 589 -11.00 -25.85 -0.28
CA PRO A 589 -10.04 -24.93 -0.89
C PRO A 589 -10.66 -23.71 -1.59
N ALA A 590 -11.85 -23.84 -2.18
CA ALA A 590 -12.54 -22.74 -2.87
C ALA A 590 -13.04 -21.64 -1.93
N GLU A 591 -13.11 -21.90 -0.63
CA GLU A 591 -13.59 -20.96 0.40
C GLU A 591 -12.46 -20.36 1.23
N GLN A 592 -11.25 -20.89 1.07
CA GLN A 592 -10.05 -20.41 1.74
C GLN A 592 -9.56 -19.13 1.06
N LEU A 593 -9.06 -18.19 1.87
CA LEU A 593 -8.46 -16.97 1.35
C LEU A 593 -6.95 -17.16 1.32
N ALA A 594 -6.38 -17.17 0.12
CA ALA A 594 -4.94 -17.23 -0.07
C ALA A 594 -4.40 -15.83 -0.38
N VAL A 595 -3.35 -15.44 0.34
CA VAL A 595 -2.61 -14.21 0.07
C VAL A 595 -1.93 -14.35 -1.30
N SER A 596 -2.13 -13.36 -2.17
CA SER A 596 -1.55 -13.40 -3.51
C SER A 596 -1.02 -12.04 -3.93
N LEU A 597 0.06 -12.05 -4.72
CA LEU A 597 0.62 -10.86 -5.36
C LEU A 597 0.57 -11.02 -6.88
N PRO A 598 0.31 -9.92 -7.62
CA PRO A 598 0.42 -9.91 -9.08
C PRO A 598 1.77 -10.47 -9.55
N GLY A 599 1.77 -11.13 -10.71
CA GLY A 599 2.99 -11.69 -11.30
C GLY A 599 4.09 -10.63 -11.45
N GLY A 600 5.30 -10.94 -10.99
CA GLY A 600 6.45 -10.03 -11.04
C GLY A 600 6.54 -9.02 -9.89
N MET A 601 5.50 -8.88 -9.05
CA MET A 601 5.54 -8.05 -7.85
C MET A 601 6.19 -8.83 -6.68
N PRO A 602 7.29 -8.31 -6.10
CA PRO A 602 8.02 -8.97 -5.00
C PRO A 602 7.37 -8.73 -3.64
N GLU A 603 6.71 -7.58 -3.44
CA GLU A 603 5.96 -7.25 -2.23
C GLU A 603 4.82 -6.25 -2.56
N GLY A 604 3.77 -6.24 -1.74
CA GLY A 604 2.59 -5.40 -1.93
C GLY A 604 1.78 -5.25 -0.66
N ARG A 605 0.94 -4.22 -0.60
CA ARG A 605 0.09 -3.93 0.56
C ARG A 605 -1.39 -3.97 0.16
N ASP A 606 -2.14 -4.74 0.93
CA ASP A 606 -3.59 -4.89 0.78
C ASP A 606 -4.23 -4.10 1.94
N THR A 607 -5.31 -3.38 1.65
CA THR A 607 -6.12 -2.75 2.71
C THR A 607 -7.47 -3.42 2.73
N VAL A 608 -7.79 -4.11 3.81
CA VAL A 608 -9.10 -4.73 4.00
C VAL A 608 -9.92 -3.86 4.93
N LYS A 609 -11.04 -3.35 4.41
CA LYS A 609 -11.95 -2.44 5.10
C LYS A 609 -13.24 -3.18 5.45
N LEU A 610 -13.55 -3.21 6.73
CA LEU A 610 -14.85 -3.63 7.26
C LEU A 610 -15.76 -2.42 7.37
N ILE A 611 -16.96 -2.51 6.78
CA ILE A 611 -18.02 -1.51 6.91
C ILE A 611 -19.17 -2.15 7.68
N ALA A 612 -19.64 -1.50 8.75
CA ALA A 612 -20.75 -2.00 9.57
C ALA A 612 -21.91 -1.00 9.63
N THR A 613 -23.14 -1.48 9.45
CA THR A 613 -24.38 -0.69 9.39
C THR A 613 -25.49 -1.32 10.22
N LEU A 614 -26.50 -0.53 10.64
CA LEU A 614 -27.69 -1.04 11.35
C LEU A 614 -28.78 -1.62 10.42
N ARG A 615 -28.65 -1.40 9.10
CA ARG A 615 -29.57 -1.89 8.06
C ARG A 615 -28.80 -2.63 6.97
N PRO A 616 -29.43 -3.57 6.25
CA PRO A 616 -28.78 -4.28 5.15
C PRO A 616 -28.44 -3.31 4.01
N VAL A 617 -27.25 -3.45 3.44
CA VAL A 617 -26.69 -2.59 2.39
C VAL A 617 -25.89 -3.43 1.40
N ASP A 618 -26.09 -3.17 0.10
CA ASP A 618 -25.30 -3.81 -0.96
C ASP A 618 -24.06 -2.97 -1.31
N PHE A 619 -22.88 -3.48 -0.96
CA PHE A 619 -21.59 -2.85 -1.25
C PHE A 619 -20.97 -3.31 -2.57
N ALA A 620 -21.69 -4.10 -3.37
CA ALA A 620 -21.19 -4.54 -4.67
C ALA A 620 -20.73 -3.35 -5.51
N VAL A 621 -21.39 -2.18 -5.42
CA VAL A 621 -21.02 -0.94 -6.13
C VAL A 621 -19.54 -0.53 -6.04
N LEU A 622 -18.83 -0.91 -4.97
CA LEU A 622 -17.42 -0.61 -4.77
C LEU A 622 -16.46 -1.51 -5.57
N THR A 623 -16.93 -2.65 -6.10
CA THR A 623 -16.07 -3.64 -6.77
C THR A 623 -15.46 -3.09 -8.06
N GLN A 624 -14.18 -3.40 -8.28
CA GLN A 624 -13.41 -2.92 -9.43
C GLN A 624 -12.38 -3.97 -9.88
N THR A 625 -12.17 -4.11 -11.20
CA THR A 625 -11.17 -5.04 -11.75
C THR A 625 -9.73 -4.51 -11.60
N ALA A 626 -8.73 -5.39 -11.70
CA ALA A 626 -7.32 -5.01 -11.62
C ALA A 626 -6.86 -4.16 -12.83
N LEU A 627 -5.99 -3.17 -12.60
CA LEU A 627 -5.28 -2.45 -13.67
C LEU A 627 -4.02 -3.20 -14.13
N LYS A 628 -3.52 -2.79 -15.30
CA LYS A 628 -2.18 -3.16 -15.75
C LYS A 628 -1.13 -2.55 -14.84
N THR A 629 -0.44 -3.40 -14.09
CA THR A 629 0.74 -2.99 -13.33
C THR A 629 2.00 -3.07 -14.22
N PRO A 630 3.08 -2.34 -13.91
CA PRO A 630 4.36 -2.45 -14.62
C PRO A 630 4.95 -3.88 -14.69
N PHE A 631 4.43 -4.82 -13.90
CA PHE A 631 4.96 -6.16 -13.69
C PHE A 631 4.28 -7.26 -14.52
N THR A 632 3.12 -6.96 -15.10
CA THR A 632 2.26 -7.96 -15.76
C THR A 632 2.14 -7.72 -17.26
N THR A 633 2.55 -8.71 -18.08
CA THR A 633 2.28 -8.76 -19.52
C THR A 633 1.08 -9.69 -19.79
N ARG A 634 0.00 -9.12 -20.34
CA ARG A 634 -1.27 -9.74 -20.82
C ARG A 634 -1.48 -11.24 -20.46
N SER A 635 -2.42 -11.54 -19.57
CA SER A 635 -3.40 -12.59 -19.88
C SER A 635 -4.53 -11.91 -20.66
N LEU A 636 -4.64 -12.28 -21.94
CA LEU A 636 -5.74 -11.83 -22.80
C LEU A 636 -7.00 -12.61 -22.40
N SER A 637 -7.83 -12.05 -21.52
CA SER A 637 -9.27 -12.25 -21.70
C SER A 637 -9.73 -11.18 -22.68
N ARG A 638 -9.86 -11.56 -23.96
CA ARG A 638 -10.60 -10.76 -24.94
C ARG A 638 -12.08 -10.91 -24.61
N ASN A 639 -12.63 -9.94 -23.91
CA ASN A 639 -14.03 -9.57 -24.09
C ASN A 639 -14.06 -8.17 -24.71
N LEU A 640 -14.01 -8.16 -26.04
CA LEU A 640 -14.56 -7.05 -26.83
C LEU A 640 -16.05 -7.35 -26.96
N GLY A 641 -16.87 -6.66 -26.17
CA GLY A 641 -18.33 -6.65 -26.27
C GLY A 641 -18.81 -5.29 -25.79
N ASP A 642 -19.61 -4.62 -26.63
CA ASP A 642 -19.97 -3.19 -26.58
C ASP A 642 -20.31 -2.63 -25.19
N ARG A 643 -19.77 -1.44 -24.93
CA ARG A 643 -19.93 -0.63 -23.71
C ARG A 643 -21.39 -0.26 -23.47
N SER A 644 -21.83 -0.31 -22.21
CA SER A 644 -23.17 0.12 -21.80
C SER A 644 -23.14 1.59 -21.35
N ALA A 645 -24.27 2.30 -21.45
CA ALA A 645 -24.45 3.64 -20.91
C ALA A 645 -24.28 3.76 -19.36
N LEU A 646 -23.98 2.66 -18.66
CA LEU A 646 -23.51 2.67 -17.27
C LEU A 646 -21.97 2.67 -17.17
N ASP A 647 -21.24 2.13 -18.15
CA ASP A 647 -19.82 2.45 -18.30
C ASP A 647 -19.63 3.96 -18.50
N ASP A 648 -20.64 4.65 -19.06
CA ASP A 648 -20.74 6.11 -19.26
C ASP A 648 -21.28 6.88 -18.03
N LEU A 649 -21.63 6.18 -16.95
CA LEU A 649 -22.25 6.76 -15.75
C LEU A 649 -21.38 6.51 -14.49
N LEU A 650 -20.74 5.34 -14.39
CA LEU A 650 -19.56 5.12 -13.53
C LEU A 650 -18.37 6.01 -13.94
N ALA A 651 -18.49 6.58 -15.14
CA ALA A 651 -17.76 7.70 -15.69
C ALA A 651 -18.06 9.08 -15.16
N SER A 652 -19.32 9.33 -14.79
CA SER A 652 -19.76 10.65 -14.36
C SER A 652 -19.80 10.73 -12.83
N ALA A 653 -19.87 9.59 -12.13
CA ALA A 653 -19.43 9.45 -10.74
C ALA A 653 -17.93 9.79 -10.57
N ALA A 654 -17.20 9.64 -11.67
CA ALA A 654 -15.83 10.09 -11.85
C ALA A 654 -15.69 11.57 -12.28
N ASN A 655 -16.80 12.33 -12.24
CA ASN A 655 -16.85 13.74 -12.60
C ASN A 655 -17.40 14.64 -11.47
N GLY A 656 -16.66 14.74 -10.37
CA GLY A 656 -16.73 15.90 -9.48
C GLY A 656 -16.99 17.22 -10.21
N SER A 657 -17.95 17.96 -9.68
CA SER A 657 -18.43 19.20 -10.26
C SER A 657 -18.12 20.39 -9.36
N ARG A 658 -18.03 21.58 -9.97
CA ARG A 658 -17.81 22.87 -9.32
C ARG A 658 -19.13 23.43 -8.80
N THR A 659 -19.18 23.78 -7.51
CA THR A 659 -19.85 24.99 -6.99
C THR A 659 -19.48 25.14 -5.51
N ARG A 660 -19.23 26.39 -5.10
CA ARG A 660 -19.05 26.76 -3.69
C ARG A 660 -20.42 26.83 -3.01
N ALA A 661 -20.42 26.46 -1.73
CA ALA A 661 -21.46 26.59 -0.71
C ALA A 661 -22.08 25.25 -0.29
N PHE A 662 -22.46 25.20 0.99
CA PHE A 662 -23.11 24.14 1.76
C PHE A 662 -22.16 23.23 2.56
N GLY A 663 -22.30 23.35 3.89
CA GLY A 663 -21.52 22.64 4.91
C GLY A 663 -22.06 21.23 5.20
N PRO A 664 -21.53 20.56 6.24
CA PRO A 664 -21.84 19.15 6.52
C PRO A 664 -23.35 18.94 6.78
N PRO A 665 -23.92 17.82 6.31
CA PRO A 665 -25.33 17.51 6.51
C PRO A 665 -25.60 17.19 7.99
N GLU A 666 -26.71 17.71 8.52
CA GLU A 666 -27.26 17.26 9.80
C GLU A 666 -27.82 15.85 9.61
N GLY A 667 -27.19 14.86 10.26
CA GLY A 667 -27.47 13.44 10.06
C GLY A 667 -28.88 13.05 10.46
N SER A 668 -29.64 12.47 9.52
CA SER A 668 -30.87 11.75 9.82
C SER A 668 -30.58 10.26 10.07
N GLY A 669 -30.73 9.84 11.33
CA GLY A 669 -31.31 8.55 11.73
C GLY A 669 -30.51 7.24 11.65
N ASP A 670 -29.58 7.06 10.70
CA ASP A 670 -28.92 5.76 10.49
C ASP A 670 -27.42 5.79 10.81
N ASP A 671 -26.99 4.91 11.71
CA ASP A 671 -25.64 4.83 12.27
C ASP A 671 -24.77 3.76 11.55
N TRP A 672 -23.49 4.05 11.33
CA TRP A 672 -22.53 3.18 10.62
C TRP A 672 -21.06 3.46 11.02
N THR A 673 -20.16 2.50 10.84
CA THR A 673 -18.72 2.66 11.14
C THR A 673 -17.84 1.89 10.15
N THR A 674 -16.55 2.22 10.12
CA THR A 674 -15.50 1.49 9.38
C THR A 674 -14.40 1.00 10.30
N VAL A 675 -13.77 -0.13 9.96
CA VAL A 675 -12.56 -0.66 10.61
C VAL A 675 -11.62 -1.17 9.52
N ASP A 676 -10.35 -0.74 9.55
CA ASP A 676 -9.37 -1.07 8.52
C ASP A 676 -8.28 -1.99 9.07
N VAL A 677 -7.87 -2.99 8.29
CA VAL A 677 -6.68 -3.83 8.54
C VAL A 677 -5.78 -3.76 7.32
N THR A 678 -4.50 -3.48 7.55
CA THR A 678 -3.49 -3.42 6.48
C THR A 678 -2.64 -4.69 6.49
N VAL A 679 -2.60 -5.39 5.36
CA VAL A 679 -1.81 -6.59 5.15
C VAL A 679 -0.62 -6.26 4.27
N PHE A 680 0.59 -6.61 4.72
CA PHE A 680 1.82 -6.49 3.96
C PHE A 680 2.26 -7.88 3.48
N SER A 681 2.15 -8.10 2.18
CA SER A 681 2.37 -9.37 1.52
C SER A 681 3.74 -9.39 0.84
N THR A 682 4.52 -10.44 1.06
CA THR A 682 5.83 -10.65 0.40
C THR A 682 5.84 -11.93 -0.43
N ARG A 683 6.43 -11.88 -1.62
CA ARG A 683 6.76 -13.08 -2.41
C ARG A 683 8.10 -13.63 -1.91
N PRO A 684 8.20 -14.91 -1.54
CA PRO A 684 9.49 -15.51 -1.17
C PRO A 684 10.49 -15.38 -2.31
N ALA A 685 11.70 -14.87 -2.04
CA ALA A 685 12.75 -14.78 -3.03
C ALA A 685 13.23 -16.18 -3.44
N SER A 686 13.44 -16.42 -4.73
CA SER A 686 14.03 -17.68 -5.18
C SER A 686 15.44 -17.84 -4.59
N ARG A 687 15.78 -19.07 -4.15
CA ARG A 687 17.11 -19.37 -3.57
C ARG A 687 18.24 -19.38 -4.61
N ALA A 688 17.92 -19.40 -5.90
CA ALA A 688 18.92 -19.47 -6.98
C ALA A 688 19.35 -18.07 -7.43
N GLY A 689 20.54 -17.62 -7.00
CA GLY A 689 21.19 -16.44 -7.56
C GLY A 689 21.65 -16.67 -9.01
N ARG A 690 21.79 -15.60 -9.80
CA ARG A 690 22.30 -15.67 -11.18
C ARG A 690 23.83 -15.66 -11.14
N ALA A 691 24.47 -16.60 -11.81
CA ALA A 691 25.94 -16.65 -11.89
C ALA A 691 26.46 -15.52 -12.78
N VAL A 692 27.36 -14.70 -12.24
CA VAL A 692 28.12 -13.68 -12.94
C VAL A 692 29.52 -14.24 -13.19
N VAL A 693 29.88 -14.33 -14.47
CA VAL A 693 31.20 -14.81 -14.92
C VAL A 693 32.08 -13.62 -15.35
N PRO A 694 33.41 -13.76 -15.30
CA PRO A 694 34.33 -12.66 -15.63
C PRO A 694 34.05 -12.06 -17.01
N GLU A 695 34.13 -10.73 -17.12
CA GLU A 695 33.95 -9.96 -18.37
C GLU A 695 32.58 -10.12 -19.05
N ALA A 696 31.61 -10.75 -18.39
CA ALA A 696 30.23 -10.86 -18.88
C ALA A 696 29.31 -9.84 -18.22
N THR A 697 28.32 -9.40 -18.99
CA THR A 697 27.17 -8.67 -18.48
C THR A 697 26.01 -9.63 -18.27
N VAL A 698 25.49 -9.68 -17.06
CA VAL A 698 24.35 -10.51 -16.67
C VAL A 698 23.21 -9.60 -16.27
N ASP A 699 22.01 -9.83 -16.80
CA ASP A 699 20.79 -9.26 -16.24
C ASP A 699 20.59 -9.87 -14.85
N ALA A 700 20.61 -9.06 -13.80
CA ALA A 700 20.40 -9.50 -12.42
C ALA A 700 18.89 -9.55 -12.05
N GLY A 701 18.01 -9.14 -12.97
CA GLY A 701 16.58 -8.99 -12.74
C GLY A 701 16.18 -7.55 -12.42
N HIS A 702 14.88 -7.25 -12.51
CA HIS A 702 14.31 -5.91 -12.25
C HIS A 702 14.90 -4.78 -13.11
N GLY A 703 15.49 -5.11 -14.26
CA GLY A 703 16.12 -4.16 -15.18
C GLY A 703 17.52 -3.71 -14.75
N LEU A 704 18.09 -4.34 -13.70
CA LEU A 704 19.47 -4.13 -13.28
C LEU A 704 20.39 -5.08 -14.04
N SER A 705 21.41 -4.56 -14.72
CA SER A 705 22.50 -5.37 -15.28
C SER A 705 23.75 -5.29 -14.41
N VAL A 706 24.54 -6.36 -14.39
CA VAL A 706 25.80 -6.43 -13.65
C VAL A 706 26.89 -6.91 -14.59
N THR A 707 27.92 -6.09 -14.77
CA THR A 707 29.10 -6.38 -15.58
C THR A 707 30.29 -6.62 -14.68
N ALA A 708 30.78 -7.86 -14.65
CA ALA A 708 31.92 -8.24 -13.82
C ALA A 708 33.27 -7.88 -14.45
N PRO A 709 34.26 -7.44 -13.65
CA PRO A 709 35.63 -7.24 -14.12
C PRO A 709 36.35 -8.57 -14.41
N ALA A 710 37.49 -8.49 -15.08
CA ALA A 710 38.32 -9.65 -15.37
C ALA A 710 38.77 -10.34 -14.06
N GLY A 711 38.63 -11.66 -14.00
CA GLY A 711 38.99 -12.46 -12.82
C GLY A 711 37.98 -12.44 -11.67
N PHE A 712 36.83 -11.77 -11.79
CA PHE A 712 35.78 -11.77 -10.77
C PHE A 712 34.60 -12.68 -11.14
N SER A 713 34.19 -13.55 -10.21
CA SER A 713 33.01 -14.41 -10.35
C SER A 713 32.20 -14.47 -9.05
N ALA A 714 30.88 -14.32 -9.16
CA ALA A 714 29.98 -14.32 -8.01
C ALA A 714 28.56 -14.74 -8.43
N HIS A 715 27.70 -15.06 -7.48
CA HIS A 715 26.26 -15.12 -7.70
C HIS A 715 25.64 -13.80 -7.27
N VAL A 716 24.77 -13.24 -8.12
CA VAL A 716 24.03 -12.01 -7.82
C VAL A 716 22.55 -12.30 -7.62
N ARG A 717 21.97 -11.63 -6.63
CA ARG A 717 20.53 -11.65 -6.33
C ARG A 717 20.07 -10.22 -6.02
N VAL A 718 18.91 -9.85 -6.53
CA VAL A 718 18.26 -8.57 -6.19
C VAL A 718 17.08 -8.88 -5.27
N LEU A 719 17.05 -8.23 -4.12
CA LEU A 719 16.07 -8.40 -3.05
C LEU A 719 15.44 -7.06 -2.67
N THR A 720 14.29 -7.08 -2.03
CA THR A 720 13.80 -5.92 -1.25
C THR A 720 14.47 -5.90 0.12
N ALA A 721 14.47 -4.74 0.80
CA ALA A 721 15.00 -4.66 2.16
C ALA A 721 14.30 -5.67 3.11
N THR A 722 12.99 -5.87 2.94
CA THR A 722 12.19 -6.83 3.70
C THR A 722 12.54 -8.30 3.40
N GLN A 723 12.79 -8.64 2.14
CA GLN A 723 13.27 -9.99 1.77
C GLN A 723 14.69 -10.26 2.29
N SER A 724 15.51 -9.22 2.37
CA SER A 724 16.86 -9.30 2.92
C SER A 724 16.88 -9.49 4.45
N THR A 725 15.87 -9.02 5.20
CA THR A 725 15.77 -9.22 6.66
C THR A 725 15.20 -10.58 7.02
N ARG A 726 14.12 -11.03 6.36
CA ARG A 726 13.45 -12.31 6.65
C ARG A 726 14.23 -13.55 6.21
N SER A 727 15.29 -13.38 5.42
CA SER A 727 16.25 -14.44 5.14
C SER A 727 17.08 -14.84 6.38
N LEU A 728 16.98 -14.07 7.47
CA LEU A 728 17.56 -14.34 8.78
C LEU A 728 16.45 -14.80 9.74
N ASP A 729 16.72 -15.88 10.47
CA ASP A 729 15.82 -16.51 11.44
C ASP A 729 15.04 -15.50 12.30
N GLY A 730 13.70 -15.47 12.15
CA GLY A 730 12.65 -15.27 13.18
C GLY A 730 12.68 -14.09 14.18
N ASP A 731 13.79 -13.41 14.38
CA ASP A 731 13.96 -12.27 15.26
C ASP A 731 14.15 -11.04 14.38
N GLY A 732 13.28 -10.04 14.55
CA GLY A 732 13.25 -8.79 13.80
C GLY A 732 14.51 -7.94 13.98
N SER A 733 15.64 -8.37 13.40
CA SER A 733 16.75 -7.47 13.11
C SER A 733 16.40 -6.72 11.83
N ASP A 734 15.68 -5.61 12.00
CA ASP A 734 15.43 -4.62 10.98
C ASP A 734 16.74 -4.26 10.28
N LEU A 735 16.80 -4.44 8.96
CA LEU A 735 17.84 -3.83 8.14
C LEU A 735 17.60 -2.34 8.13
N GLN A 736 18.18 -1.66 9.11
CA GLN A 736 18.10 -0.21 9.20
C GLN A 736 19.01 0.40 8.13
N PRO A 737 18.59 1.48 7.45
CA PRO A 737 19.48 2.26 6.59
C PRO A 737 20.76 2.64 7.36
N PRO A 738 21.88 2.90 6.67
CA PRO A 738 23.12 3.29 7.33
C PRO A 738 22.84 4.36 8.40
N PRO A 739 23.22 4.15 9.68
CA PRO A 739 22.83 5.03 10.78
C PRO A 739 23.18 6.51 10.54
N GLY A 740 24.24 6.80 9.78
CA GLY A 740 24.61 8.16 9.41
C GLY A 740 23.73 8.80 8.33
N LEU A 741 23.02 8.01 7.53
CA LEU A 741 22.11 8.54 6.50
C LEU A 741 20.66 8.64 7.00
N ALA A 742 20.30 7.85 8.02
CA ALA A 742 18.94 7.79 8.57
C ALA A 742 18.35 9.15 9.01
N PRO A 743 19.11 10.12 9.57
CA PRO A 743 18.56 11.43 9.97
C PRO A 743 18.31 12.41 8.81
N HIS A 744 18.74 12.11 7.58
CA HIS A 744 18.74 13.04 6.44
C HIS A 744 17.98 12.51 5.21
N PRO A 745 16.68 12.19 5.33
CA PRO A 745 15.89 11.56 4.26
C PRO A 745 15.69 12.47 3.03
N THR A 746 15.80 13.78 3.18
CA THR A 746 15.68 14.77 2.09
C THR A 746 16.92 14.82 1.19
N VAL A 747 18.07 14.35 1.68
CA VAL A 747 19.35 14.37 0.94
C VAL A 747 19.72 12.97 0.42
N PHE A 748 19.23 11.90 1.07
CA PHE A 748 19.47 10.51 0.71
C PHE A 748 18.14 9.76 0.66
N ALA A 749 17.76 9.33 -0.54
CA ALA A 749 16.66 8.40 -0.74
C ALA A 749 17.24 7.06 -1.22
N PRO A 750 16.85 5.90 -0.65
CA PRO A 750 17.14 4.61 -1.26
C PRO A 750 16.72 4.61 -2.73
N LEU A 751 17.61 4.21 -3.63
CA LEU A 751 17.34 4.21 -5.06
C LEU A 751 16.40 3.05 -5.39
N GLU A 752 15.23 3.39 -5.91
CA GLU A 752 14.28 2.40 -6.41
C GLU A 752 14.78 1.85 -7.74
N LEU A 753 15.07 0.54 -7.78
CA LEU A 753 15.41 -0.14 -9.03
C LEU A 753 14.12 -0.57 -9.73
N GLY A 754 13.65 0.27 -10.65
CA GLY A 754 12.60 -0.05 -11.62
C GLY A 754 11.35 -0.66 -11.00
N THR A 755 11.28 -1.99 -10.96
CA THR A 755 10.09 -2.76 -10.59
C THR A 755 9.93 -3.10 -9.11
N LEU A 756 10.82 -2.60 -8.24
CA LEU A 756 10.86 -2.89 -6.81
C LEU A 756 10.14 -1.86 -5.92
N ALA A 757 9.44 -0.88 -6.50
CA ALA A 757 8.69 0.13 -5.74
C ALA A 757 7.52 -0.52 -4.95
N THR A 758 7.60 -0.47 -3.62
CA THR A 758 6.52 -0.85 -2.72
C THR A 758 5.36 0.14 -2.80
N ARG A 759 4.14 -0.34 -2.98
CA ARG A 759 2.95 0.51 -2.82
C ARG A 759 2.53 0.56 -1.36
N GLY A 760 2.61 1.75 -0.75
CA GLY A 760 2.03 2.03 0.55
C GLY A 760 2.16 3.50 0.94
N LEU A 761 1.04 4.21 1.06
CA LEU A 761 0.99 5.51 1.73
C LEU A 761 1.08 5.26 3.24
N THR A 762 1.96 5.97 3.95
CA THR A 762 1.88 6.16 5.40
C THR A 762 1.14 7.47 5.68
N GLU A 763 0.45 7.58 6.81
CA GLU A 763 -0.15 8.84 7.27
C GLU A 763 0.88 9.97 7.48
N SER A 764 2.18 9.64 7.51
CA SER A 764 3.28 10.57 7.72
C SER A 764 3.99 11.03 6.44
N GLY A 765 3.52 10.66 5.25
CA GLY A 765 4.16 11.05 3.98
C GLY A 765 5.57 10.49 3.78
N ALA A 766 6.01 9.58 4.64
CA ALA A 766 7.26 8.85 4.52
C ALA A 766 6.95 7.47 3.98
N VAL A 767 7.04 7.29 2.66
CA VAL A 767 7.05 5.97 2.04
C VAL A 767 8.18 5.18 2.69
N GLY A 768 7.87 4.00 3.26
CA GLY A 768 8.88 3.06 3.73
C GLY A 768 9.68 2.54 2.55
N ALA A 769 10.68 3.30 2.13
CA ALA A 769 11.54 3.00 0.99
C ALA A 769 12.45 1.81 1.32
N ALA A 770 11.95 0.59 1.15
CA ALA A 770 12.78 -0.59 1.05
C ALA A 770 13.51 -0.56 -0.30
N GLY A 771 14.55 0.27 -0.43
CA GLY A 771 15.40 0.33 -1.63
C GLY A 771 15.95 -1.05 -1.99
N ALA A 772 16.23 -1.26 -3.27
CA ALA A 772 16.71 -2.55 -3.75
C ALA A 772 18.06 -2.94 -3.10
N VAL A 773 18.16 -4.19 -2.67
CA VAL A 773 19.35 -4.79 -2.05
C VAL A 773 19.95 -5.78 -3.03
N ILE A 774 21.18 -5.54 -3.47
CA ILE A 774 21.90 -6.43 -4.38
C ILE A 774 22.84 -7.30 -3.55
N GLU A 775 22.51 -8.56 -3.40
CA GLU A 775 23.34 -9.53 -2.68
C GLU A 775 24.32 -10.21 -3.64
N LEU A 776 25.60 -10.16 -3.30
CA LEU A 776 26.71 -10.81 -4.01
C LEU A 776 27.29 -11.89 -3.11
N SER A 777 27.19 -13.16 -3.51
CA SER A 777 27.77 -14.29 -2.77
C SER A 777 28.79 -15.04 -3.61
N SER A 778 29.95 -15.37 -3.03
CA SER A 778 30.96 -16.19 -3.70
C SER A 778 31.75 -17.04 -2.72
N ASP A 779 32.04 -18.29 -3.10
CA ASP A 779 32.79 -19.24 -2.28
C ASP A 779 34.31 -18.98 -2.31
N ALA A 780 34.81 -18.21 -3.29
CA ALA A 780 36.24 -17.98 -3.51
C ALA A 780 36.59 -16.73 -4.37
N ALA A 781 35.71 -15.72 -4.48
CA ALA A 781 35.99 -14.55 -5.32
C ALA A 781 37.20 -13.75 -4.81
N PRO A 782 38.14 -13.34 -5.68
CA PRO A 782 39.12 -12.32 -5.34
C PRO A 782 38.42 -10.96 -5.34
N TRP A 783 37.86 -10.54 -4.20
CA TRP A 783 37.26 -9.20 -4.02
C TRP A 783 38.24 -8.08 -4.42
N ASP A 784 39.54 -8.36 -4.32
CA ASP A 784 40.67 -7.54 -4.81
C ASP A 784 40.72 -7.33 -6.33
N ALA A 785 39.95 -8.08 -7.13
CA ALA A 785 39.84 -7.88 -8.58
C ALA A 785 39.04 -6.61 -8.93
N ILE A 786 38.20 -6.13 -8.00
CA ILE A 786 37.41 -4.91 -8.17
C ILE A 786 38.29 -3.71 -7.78
N ARG A 787 38.62 -2.87 -8.76
CA ARG A 787 39.51 -1.69 -8.60
C ARG A 787 38.99 -0.51 -9.42
N PRO A 788 39.43 0.74 -9.15
CA PRO A 788 39.04 1.89 -9.94
C PRO A 788 39.29 1.72 -11.46
N GLU A 789 40.37 1.04 -11.84
CA GLU A 789 40.73 0.79 -13.24
C GLU A 789 39.94 -0.36 -13.89
N SER A 790 39.27 -1.18 -13.07
CA SER A 790 38.50 -2.35 -13.47
C SER A 790 37.31 -2.56 -12.52
N PRO A 791 36.30 -1.66 -12.57
CA PRO A 791 35.19 -1.67 -11.62
C PRO A 791 34.17 -2.78 -11.92
N LEU A 792 33.40 -3.14 -10.90
CA LEU A 792 32.15 -3.89 -11.06
C LEU A 792 31.06 -2.89 -11.44
N ARG A 793 30.54 -2.97 -12.66
CA ARG A 793 29.58 -2.00 -13.18
C ARG A 793 28.14 -2.51 -13.02
N LEU A 794 27.29 -1.69 -12.43
CA LEU A 794 25.86 -1.93 -12.29
C LEU A 794 25.13 -1.01 -13.29
N GLY A 795 24.41 -1.59 -14.26
CA GLY A 795 23.55 -0.84 -15.18
C GLY A 795 22.15 -0.70 -14.61
N LEU A 796 21.73 0.53 -14.37
CA LEU A 796 20.42 0.90 -13.85
C LEU A 796 19.33 0.83 -14.95
N PRO A 797 18.08 0.54 -14.59
CA PRO A 797 16.97 0.46 -15.54
C PRO A 797 16.58 1.80 -16.19
N ALA A 798 16.90 2.91 -15.52
CA ALA A 798 16.64 4.27 -16.01
C ALA A 798 17.82 5.19 -15.66
N ALA A 799 18.03 6.21 -16.50
CA ALA A 799 19.05 7.20 -16.25
C ALA A 799 18.65 8.13 -15.09
N ILE A 800 19.58 8.36 -14.16
CA ILE A 800 19.45 9.29 -13.05
C ILE A 800 19.33 10.71 -13.61
N GLU A 801 18.43 11.54 -13.06
CA GLU A 801 18.17 12.94 -13.46
C GLU A 801 19.44 13.82 -13.52
N PRO A 802 19.48 14.88 -14.34
CA PRO A 802 20.64 15.75 -14.42
C PRO A 802 20.82 16.47 -13.07
N GLY A 803 22.03 16.44 -12.51
CA GLY A 803 22.33 17.01 -11.18
C GLY A 803 22.21 16.02 -10.02
N ALA A 804 21.49 14.91 -10.17
CA ALA A 804 21.44 13.87 -9.16
C ALA A 804 22.61 12.86 -9.30
N GLY A 805 23.12 12.36 -8.17
CA GLY A 805 24.14 11.31 -8.11
C GLY A 805 23.62 10.01 -7.51
N VAL A 806 24.46 8.98 -7.51
CA VAL A 806 24.19 7.69 -6.83
C VAL A 806 25.40 7.31 -5.99
N LEU A 807 25.14 6.91 -4.74
CA LEU A 807 26.10 6.34 -3.81
C LEU A 807 25.78 4.85 -3.63
N ALA A 808 26.73 3.97 -3.93
CA ALA A 808 26.66 2.55 -3.61
C ALA A 808 27.34 2.27 -2.26
N VAL A 809 26.61 1.60 -1.36
CA VAL A 809 27.04 1.25 -0.02
C VAL A 809 27.02 -0.27 0.15
N ALA A 810 28.15 -0.88 0.52
CA ALA A 810 28.22 -2.29 0.87
C ALA A 810 27.96 -2.51 2.36
N PHE A 811 27.27 -3.59 2.71
CA PHE A 811 27.11 -4.11 4.06
C PHE A 811 27.67 -5.53 4.12
N ASP A 812 28.59 -5.78 5.04
CA ASP A 812 29.28 -7.06 5.20
C ASP A 812 28.66 -7.94 6.32
N GLY A 813 27.54 -7.51 6.90
CA GLY A 813 26.90 -8.13 8.07
C GLY A 813 27.20 -7.44 9.41
N ASP A 814 28.16 -6.51 9.44
CA ASP A 814 28.58 -5.77 10.65
C ASP A 814 28.69 -4.26 10.37
N LEU A 815 29.26 -3.85 9.23
CA LEU A 815 29.56 -2.45 8.91
C LEU A 815 29.12 -2.06 7.49
N TYR A 816 28.76 -0.78 7.32
CA TYR A 816 28.45 -0.15 6.04
C TYR A 816 29.69 0.55 5.43
N TYR A 817 29.96 0.35 4.14
CA TYR A 817 31.12 0.91 3.43
C TYR A 817 30.70 1.63 2.15
N PRO A 818 31.24 2.83 1.86
CA PRO A 818 31.04 3.46 0.56
C PRO A 818 31.95 2.79 -0.48
N VAL A 819 31.35 2.22 -1.52
CA VAL A 819 32.06 1.30 -2.45
C VAL A 819 31.96 1.69 -3.91
N GLY A 820 31.00 2.54 -4.30
CA GLY A 820 30.79 2.88 -5.71
C GLY A 820 29.94 4.10 -5.93
N ARG A 821 29.94 4.60 -7.16
CA ARG A 821 29.28 5.84 -7.57
C ARG A 821 28.71 5.79 -8.98
N LEU A 822 27.86 6.75 -9.32
CA LEU A 822 27.43 6.96 -10.70
C LEU A 822 28.66 7.16 -11.63
N ALA A 823 28.71 6.41 -12.72
CA ALA A 823 29.81 6.38 -13.67
C ALA A 823 29.97 7.72 -14.41
N ASP A 824 31.21 8.15 -14.64
CA ASP A 824 31.48 9.43 -15.27
C ASP A 824 30.96 9.44 -16.73
N GLY A 825 30.08 10.41 -17.04
CA GLY A 825 29.47 10.54 -18.37
C GLY A 825 28.36 9.53 -18.68
N ASP A 826 28.06 8.58 -17.79
CA ASP A 826 27.00 7.59 -17.95
C ASP A 826 26.00 7.67 -16.78
N ARG A 827 24.85 8.27 -17.04
CA ARG A 827 23.80 8.50 -16.05
C ARG A 827 22.98 7.26 -15.72
N ALA A 828 23.23 6.13 -16.37
CA ALA A 828 22.60 4.86 -16.04
C ALA A 828 23.60 3.82 -15.49
N GLY A 829 24.89 4.14 -15.39
CA GLY A 829 25.92 3.23 -14.88
C GLY A 829 26.34 3.59 -13.46
N VAL A 830 26.50 2.61 -12.58
CA VAL A 830 27.12 2.77 -11.25
C VAL A 830 28.36 1.89 -11.19
N ASP A 831 29.53 2.50 -11.03
CA ASP A 831 30.82 1.81 -10.92
C ASP A 831 31.12 1.54 -9.44
N VAL A 832 31.18 0.27 -9.05
CA VAL A 832 31.70 -0.20 -7.76
C VAL A 832 33.20 -0.43 -7.92
N THR A 833 34.01 0.35 -7.19
CA THR A 833 35.46 0.44 -7.40
C THR A 833 36.28 -0.37 -6.40
N TRP A 834 35.66 -0.87 -5.34
CA TRP A 834 36.24 -1.83 -4.39
C TRP A 834 35.13 -2.49 -3.56
N LEU A 835 35.39 -3.64 -2.93
CA LEU A 835 34.50 -4.27 -1.95
C LEU A 835 35.28 -4.75 -0.71
N PRO A 836 34.69 -4.76 0.49
CA PRO A 836 35.31 -5.35 1.68
C PRO A 836 35.31 -6.89 1.60
N GLU A 837 36.15 -7.55 2.41
CA GLU A 837 36.03 -8.99 2.62
C GLU A 837 34.77 -9.31 3.47
N PRO A 838 34.00 -10.37 3.15
CA PRO A 838 32.83 -10.76 3.94
C PRO A 838 33.19 -11.12 5.39
N ALA A 839 32.29 -10.84 6.34
CA ALA A 839 32.49 -11.26 7.73
C ALA A 839 32.54 -12.81 7.85
N PRO A 840 33.42 -13.38 8.69
CA PRO A 840 33.41 -14.82 8.96
C PRO A 840 32.07 -15.23 9.62
N ALA A 841 31.53 -16.38 9.21
CA ALA A 841 30.27 -16.91 9.73
C ALA A 841 30.32 -17.05 11.26
N VAL A 842 29.33 -16.50 11.97
CA VAL A 842 29.17 -16.70 13.42
C VAL A 842 28.59 -18.10 13.64
N THR A 843 29.32 -18.96 14.33
CA THR A 843 28.90 -20.34 14.63
C THR A 843 27.59 -20.35 15.44
N GLY A 844 26.53 -20.94 14.86
CA GLY A 844 25.25 -21.18 15.55
C GLY A 844 24.03 -20.50 14.93
N ARG A 845 24.21 -19.51 14.03
CA ARG A 845 23.16 -19.03 13.13
C ARG A 845 23.27 -19.75 11.79
N ARG A 846 22.15 -20.08 11.14
CA ARG A 846 22.15 -20.58 9.75
C ARG A 846 22.43 -19.42 8.78
N ASP A 847 23.52 -18.70 9.00
CA ASP A 847 23.95 -17.63 8.10
C ASP A 847 24.83 -18.22 7.00
N LEU A 848 24.46 -17.97 5.74
CA LEU A 848 25.34 -18.10 4.59
C LEU A 848 26.50 -17.10 4.74
N GLY A 849 27.52 -17.45 5.53
CA GLY A 849 28.75 -16.67 5.62
C GLY A 849 29.45 -16.64 4.26
N GLY A 850 29.51 -15.46 3.64
CA GLY A 850 30.15 -15.27 2.32
C GLY A 850 29.46 -14.27 1.38
N ALA A 851 28.38 -13.60 1.80
CA ALA A 851 27.65 -12.63 0.96
C ALA A 851 27.86 -11.17 1.39
N ILE A 852 28.01 -10.27 0.42
CA ILE A 852 28.04 -8.81 0.57
C ILE A 852 26.73 -8.25 0.02
N ARG A 853 26.09 -7.34 0.76
CA ARG A 853 24.86 -6.67 0.31
C ARG A 853 25.18 -5.25 -0.13
N LEU A 854 24.72 -4.86 -1.31
CA LEU A 854 24.90 -3.51 -1.85
C LEU A 854 23.55 -2.77 -1.84
N TYR A 855 23.59 -1.56 -1.33
CA TYR A 855 22.50 -0.60 -1.29
C TYR A 855 22.86 0.56 -2.21
N LEU A 856 21.89 1.05 -2.98
CA LEU A 856 22.05 2.22 -3.82
C LEU A 856 21.25 3.36 -3.21
N PHE A 857 21.86 4.53 -3.05
CA PHE A 857 21.21 5.74 -2.53
C PHE A 857 21.31 6.84 -3.58
N LYS A 858 20.17 7.44 -3.94
CA LYS A 858 20.13 8.66 -4.75
C LYS A 858 20.62 9.82 -3.87
N THR A 859 21.55 10.60 -4.41
CA THR A 859 22.07 11.80 -3.75
C THR A 859 21.60 13.04 -4.50
N PHE A 860 20.99 13.97 -3.78
CA PHE A 860 20.50 15.23 -4.37
C PHE A 860 21.59 16.29 -4.43
N ASP A 861 21.38 17.25 -5.33
CA ASP A 861 22.39 18.19 -5.83
C ASP A 861 22.82 19.19 -4.74
N LEU A 862 23.81 18.82 -3.92
CA LEU A 862 24.57 19.80 -3.15
C LEU A 862 25.41 20.62 -4.15
N PRO A 863 25.31 21.96 -4.15
CA PRO A 863 26.05 22.81 -5.07
C PRO A 863 27.55 22.59 -4.85
N ALA A 864 28.31 22.53 -5.94
CA ALA A 864 29.76 22.48 -5.85
C ALA A 864 30.26 23.70 -5.05
N PRO A 865 31.27 23.55 -4.16
CA PRO A 865 31.82 24.69 -3.44
C PRO A 865 32.26 25.76 -4.43
N ALA A 866 31.80 27.00 -4.21
CA ALA A 866 32.20 28.10 -5.06
C ALA A 866 33.61 28.48 -4.61
N LEU A 867 34.62 27.95 -5.30
CA LEU A 867 36.01 28.22 -4.95
C LEU A 867 36.27 29.73 -4.88
N GLY A 868 37.05 30.15 -3.89
CA GLY A 868 37.37 31.55 -3.62
C GLY A 868 36.63 32.15 -2.43
N LEU A 869 36.74 33.46 -2.32
CA LEU A 869 36.21 34.25 -1.19
C LEU A 869 34.83 34.84 -1.55
N HIS A 870 33.85 34.59 -0.69
CA HIS A 870 32.46 35.03 -0.87
C HIS A 870 31.90 35.67 0.40
N HIS A 871 30.99 36.62 0.24
CA HIS A 871 30.04 36.95 1.30
C HIS A 871 29.05 35.81 1.48
N ALA A 872 28.74 35.47 2.73
CA ALA A 872 27.73 34.49 3.08
C ALA A 872 26.69 35.09 4.04
N ARG A 873 25.39 34.89 3.78
CA ARG A 873 24.31 35.27 4.71
C ARG A 873 23.25 34.19 4.80
N PHE A 874 22.77 33.91 6.02
CA PHE A 874 21.65 33.00 6.26
C PHE A 874 20.32 33.77 6.22
N VAL A 875 19.35 33.25 5.47
CA VAL A 875 17.97 33.75 5.30
C VAL A 875 17.00 32.70 5.86
N PRO A 876 16.27 32.98 6.96
CA PRO A 876 15.32 32.02 7.54
C PRO A 876 14.19 31.66 6.58
N ALA A 877 13.64 30.45 6.69
CA ALA A 877 12.63 29.91 5.77
C ALA A 877 11.41 30.82 5.60
N GLY A 878 10.92 31.42 6.69
CA GLY A 878 9.79 32.36 6.66
C GLY A 878 10.08 33.70 5.96
N ALA A 879 11.35 34.04 5.73
CA ALA A 879 11.78 35.29 5.08
C ALA A 879 12.19 35.09 3.61
N VAL A 880 12.40 33.85 3.16
CA VAL A 880 12.86 33.53 1.79
C VAL A 880 11.96 34.15 0.71
N ALA A 881 10.64 34.10 0.89
CA ALA A 881 9.68 34.63 -0.09
C ALA A 881 9.74 36.17 -0.24
N GLY A 882 10.21 36.88 0.80
CA GLY A 882 10.37 38.33 0.81
C GLY A 882 11.75 38.83 0.40
N ASP A 883 12.71 37.92 0.20
CA ASP A 883 14.12 38.22 -0.08
C ASP A 883 14.67 37.28 -1.18
N PRO A 884 14.25 37.49 -2.44
CA PRO A 884 14.71 36.69 -3.57
C PRO A 884 16.21 36.94 -3.82
N PRO A 885 16.97 35.92 -4.26
CA PRO A 885 18.40 36.07 -4.52
C PRO A 885 18.66 37.14 -5.59
N GLY A 886 19.61 38.03 -5.31
CA GLY A 886 20.01 39.10 -6.22
C GLY A 886 20.83 38.61 -7.43
N GLU A 887 21.10 39.52 -8.37
CA GLU A 887 21.90 39.21 -9.56
C GLU A 887 23.33 38.80 -9.15
N GLY A 888 23.73 37.57 -9.53
CA GLY A 888 25.03 36.98 -9.16
C GLY A 888 25.12 36.43 -7.74
N GLU A 889 24.00 36.37 -7.00
CA GLU A 889 23.90 35.75 -5.68
C GLU A 889 23.46 34.29 -5.83
N ARG A 890 24.27 33.35 -5.34
CA ARG A 890 23.94 31.92 -5.27
C ARG A 890 23.09 31.64 -4.04
N ALA A 891 22.16 30.71 -4.15
CA ALA A 891 21.15 30.39 -3.16
C ALA A 891 21.16 28.88 -2.85
N ASP A 892 21.58 28.50 -1.64
CA ASP A 892 21.69 27.10 -1.24
C ASP A 892 20.70 26.82 -0.09
N THR A 893 19.84 25.80 -0.23
CA THR A 893 18.79 25.49 0.77
C THR A 893 19.33 24.69 1.95
N VAL A 894 18.90 25.04 3.16
CA VAL A 894 19.25 24.38 4.43
C VAL A 894 18.03 24.13 5.28
N ASP A 895 18.16 23.22 6.24
CA ASP A 895 17.17 23.06 7.31
C ASP A 895 16.98 24.40 8.02
N GLY A 896 15.75 24.94 7.95
CA GLY A 896 15.38 26.23 8.55
C GLY A 896 15.57 27.46 7.66
N GLY A 897 16.06 27.36 6.42
CA GLY A 897 16.23 28.55 5.56
C GLY A 897 17.04 28.35 4.26
N GLN A 898 17.71 29.41 3.82
CA GLN A 898 18.63 29.42 2.67
C GLN A 898 19.88 30.21 3.00
N ILE A 899 21.06 29.71 2.58
CA ILE A 899 22.31 30.47 2.61
C ILE A 899 22.51 31.14 1.26
N ARG A 900 22.91 32.40 1.28
CA ARG A 900 23.19 33.20 0.10
C ARG A 900 24.66 33.51 -0.01
N TYR A 901 25.25 33.27 -1.19
CA TYR A 901 26.65 33.54 -1.48
C TYR A 901 26.79 34.58 -2.58
N ARG A 902 27.69 35.55 -2.39
CA ARG A 902 28.01 36.57 -3.39
C ARG A 902 29.50 36.85 -3.40
N ALA A 903 30.08 37.09 -4.57
CA ALA A 903 31.46 37.55 -4.68
C ALA A 903 31.68 38.87 -3.90
N VAL A 904 32.78 38.96 -3.16
CA VAL A 904 33.20 40.17 -2.44
C VAL A 904 33.65 41.23 -3.45
N ARG A 905 33.11 42.45 -3.40
CA ARG A 905 33.55 43.52 -4.30
C ARG A 905 34.61 44.41 -3.63
N PRO A 906 35.58 44.94 -4.39
CA PRO A 906 36.57 45.86 -3.85
C PRO A 906 35.93 47.10 -3.22
N GLY A 907 36.35 47.47 -2.01
CA GLY A 907 35.89 48.67 -1.30
C GLY A 907 34.59 48.52 -0.51
N GLU A 908 34.02 47.30 -0.40
CA GLU A 908 32.84 47.02 0.43
C GLU A 908 33.15 46.94 1.93
N ILE A 909 34.39 46.60 2.29
CA ILE A 909 34.85 46.54 3.69
C ILE A 909 35.56 47.86 4.01
N ALA A 910 35.12 48.54 5.07
CA ALA A 910 35.60 49.85 5.48
C ALA A 910 36.22 49.83 6.89
N ALA A 911 37.04 50.84 7.18
CA ALA A 911 37.62 51.03 8.50
C ALA A 911 36.53 51.13 9.58
N GLY A 912 36.65 50.31 10.64
CA GLY A 912 35.67 50.18 11.71
C GLY A 912 34.76 48.95 11.58
N ASP A 913 34.73 48.28 10.43
CA ASP A 913 33.94 47.08 10.21
C ASP A 913 34.51 45.86 10.96
N ARG A 914 33.61 44.94 11.34
CA ARG A 914 33.96 43.64 11.90
C ARG A 914 33.65 42.54 10.90
N VAL A 915 34.68 41.75 10.58
CA VAL A 915 34.61 40.65 9.61
C VAL A 915 34.73 39.31 10.32
N ALA A 916 33.79 38.39 10.06
CA ALA A 916 33.92 36.98 10.43
C ALA A 916 34.27 36.17 9.18
N LEU A 917 35.45 35.56 9.15
CA LEU A 917 35.91 34.70 8.06
C LEU A 917 35.74 33.22 8.45
N PHE A 918 34.95 32.46 7.70
CA PHE A 918 34.75 31.04 7.89
C PHE A 918 35.55 30.22 6.88
N VAL A 919 36.32 29.25 7.38
CA VAL A 919 37.13 28.34 6.56
C VAL A 919 36.90 26.91 7.04
N HIS A 920 36.27 26.09 6.19
CA HIS A 920 36.03 24.69 6.54
C HIS A 920 37.21 23.80 6.16
N GLY A 921 37.17 22.53 6.57
CA GLY A 921 38.29 21.61 6.46
C GLY A 921 38.30 20.82 5.16
N PHE A 922 38.16 19.52 5.32
CA PHE A 922 38.50 18.54 4.29
C PHE A 922 37.57 18.54 3.07
N THR A 923 36.28 18.80 3.27
CA THR A 923 35.31 18.96 2.16
C THR A 923 35.41 20.34 1.50
N SER A 924 36.12 21.26 2.17
CA SER A 924 36.14 22.70 1.87
C SER A 924 34.77 23.38 1.77
N ASP A 925 33.70 22.71 2.18
CA ASP A 925 32.35 23.25 2.10
C ASP A 925 32.00 23.95 3.41
N THR A 926 31.92 25.27 3.36
CA THR A 926 31.60 26.13 4.51
C THR A 926 30.11 26.21 4.81
N HIS A 927 29.24 25.64 3.98
CA HIS A 927 27.79 25.69 4.07
C HIS A 927 27.24 25.31 5.45
N TRP A 928 27.61 24.14 5.97
CA TRP A 928 27.19 23.70 7.31
C TRP A 928 27.74 24.61 8.42
N LEU A 929 28.97 25.09 8.27
CA LEU A 929 29.63 25.95 9.26
C LEU A 929 28.95 27.32 9.32
N ILE A 930 28.56 27.89 8.18
CA ILE A 930 27.81 29.15 8.11
C ILE A 930 26.43 28.99 8.74
N GLY A 931 25.67 27.97 8.31
CA GLY A 931 24.31 27.74 8.82
C GLY A 931 24.25 27.50 10.33
N THR A 932 25.31 26.93 10.92
CA THR A 932 25.35 26.64 12.36
C THR A 932 26.00 27.78 13.16
N ALA A 933 27.19 28.22 12.76
CA ALA A 933 28.00 29.13 13.58
C ALA A 933 27.55 30.60 13.49
N VAL A 934 27.04 31.05 12.34
CA VAL A 934 26.59 32.45 12.19
C VAL A 934 25.36 32.71 13.04
N ASP A 935 24.39 31.79 13.01
CA ASP A 935 23.20 31.92 13.84
C ASP A 935 23.53 31.76 15.33
N LEU A 936 24.40 30.81 15.70
CA LEU A 936 24.89 30.68 17.08
C LEU A 936 25.49 32.01 17.61
N LEU A 937 26.34 32.66 16.82
CA LEU A 937 26.97 33.93 17.22
C LEU A 937 25.94 35.06 17.30
N ARG A 938 25.03 35.14 16.32
CA ARG A 938 23.97 36.15 16.26
C ARG A 938 23.00 36.04 17.44
N GLU A 939 22.52 34.84 17.75
CA GLU A 939 21.60 34.57 18.87
C GLU A 939 22.23 34.94 20.23
N ASN A 940 23.55 34.88 20.34
CA ASN A 940 24.30 35.27 21.53
C ASN A 940 24.80 36.73 21.49
N GLY A 941 24.25 37.58 20.61
CA GLY A 941 24.53 39.01 20.56
C GLY A 941 25.89 39.38 19.93
N ILE A 942 26.54 38.46 19.23
CA ILE A 942 27.81 38.68 18.53
C ILE A 942 27.53 38.91 17.05
N VAL A 943 27.45 40.18 16.66
CA VAL A 943 27.15 40.59 15.28
C VAL A 943 28.41 41.05 14.57
N TYR A 944 28.55 40.64 13.31
CA TYR A 944 29.60 41.06 12.37
C TYR A 944 28.95 41.82 11.22
N ASP A 945 29.65 42.85 10.73
CA ASP A 945 29.20 43.66 9.59
C ASP A 945 29.34 42.86 8.29
N HIS A 946 30.39 42.03 8.20
CA HIS A 946 30.65 41.15 7.07
C HIS A 946 30.87 39.71 7.53
N VAL A 947 30.14 38.78 6.93
CA VAL A 947 30.41 37.35 7.05
C VAL A 947 31.00 36.88 5.72
N LEU A 948 32.25 36.44 5.78
CA LEU A 948 33.01 35.94 4.65
C LEU A 948 33.20 34.44 4.76
N SER A 949 33.26 33.78 3.62
CA SER A 949 33.54 32.37 3.51
C SER A 949 34.59 32.11 2.45
N PHE A 950 35.46 31.13 2.71
CA PHE A 950 36.47 30.70 1.76
C PHE A 950 36.43 29.21 1.52
N ASP A 951 35.99 28.84 0.32
CA ASP A 951 36.06 27.48 -0.19
C ASP A 951 37.27 27.35 -1.15
N TYR A 952 37.98 26.22 -1.11
CA TYR A 952 39.25 25.97 -1.76
C TYR A 952 39.37 24.52 -2.26
N GLU A 953 40.34 24.27 -3.14
CA GLU A 953 40.53 22.97 -3.76
C GLU A 953 41.39 22.07 -2.85
N THR A 954 40.90 20.87 -2.53
CA THR A 954 41.48 20.03 -1.46
C THR A 954 42.31 18.85 -1.97
N VAL A 955 42.29 18.54 -3.28
CA VAL A 955 42.80 17.28 -3.82
C VAL A 955 44.15 17.46 -4.48
N ARG A 956 44.28 18.45 -5.36
CA ARG A 956 45.49 18.72 -6.15
C ARG A 956 46.25 19.93 -5.65
N THR A 957 45.72 20.63 -4.65
CA THR A 957 46.31 21.84 -4.09
C THR A 957 46.70 21.59 -2.64
N GLY A 958 47.99 21.77 -2.33
CA GLY A 958 48.51 21.63 -0.97
C GLY A 958 48.02 22.76 -0.04
N ILE A 959 48.12 22.53 1.28
CA ILE A 959 47.61 23.46 2.31
C ILE A 959 48.31 24.82 2.21
N ALA A 960 49.60 24.82 1.90
CA ALA A 960 50.39 26.04 1.72
C ALA A 960 49.83 26.94 0.61
N ALA A 961 49.57 26.38 -0.58
CA ALA A 961 49.06 27.12 -1.73
C ALA A 961 47.64 27.65 -1.49
N ASN A 962 46.79 26.88 -0.79
CA ASN A 962 45.48 27.36 -0.38
C ASN A 962 45.57 28.53 0.63
N GLY A 963 46.53 28.51 1.55
CA GLY A 963 46.81 29.63 2.45
C GLY A 963 47.28 30.90 1.72
N GLU A 964 48.11 30.74 0.69
CA GLU A 964 48.53 31.85 -0.18
C GLU A 964 47.35 32.44 -0.95
N ALA A 965 46.49 31.58 -1.52
CA ALA A 965 45.29 31.99 -2.24
C ALA A 965 44.31 32.76 -1.32
N LEU A 966 44.10 32.29 -0.09
CA LEU A 966 43.29 33.00 0.91
C LEU A 966 43.88 34.38 1.26
N ALA A 967 45.20 34.45 1.50
CA ALA A 967 45.87 35.72 1.77
C ALA A 967 45.72 36.71 0.62
N GLY A 968 45.85 36.23 -0.63
CA GLY A 968 45.65 37.02 -1.84
C GLY A 968 44.21 37.52 -1.99
N ALA A 969 43.23 36.65 -1.73
CA ALA A 969 41.81 37.00 -1.83
C ALA A 969 41.38 38.05 -0.80
N LEU A 970 41.85 37.94 0.45
CA LEU A 970 41.57 38.92 1.52
C LEU A 970 42.20 40.28 1.21
N ARG A 971 43.42 40.31 0.67
CA ARG A 971 44.04 41.56 0.18
C ARG A 971 43.27 42.18 -0.97
N ALA A 972 42.81 41.37 -1.92
CA ALA A 972 42.00 41.84 -3.04
C ALA A 972 40.64 42.40 -2.59
N ALA A 973 40.11 41.92 -1.45
CA ALA A 973 38.93 42.45 -0.80
C ALA A 973 39.17 43.78 -0.05
N GLY A 974 40.42 44.22 0.08
CA GLY A 974 40.79 45.49 0.71
C GLY A 974 41.38 45.38 2.11
N LEU A 975 41.63 44.16 2.61
CA LEU A 975 42.24 43.95 3.93
C LEU A 975 43.77 44.11 3.89
N GLY A 976 44.32 44.77 4.90
CA GLY A 976 45.73 45.13 4.94
C GLY A 976 46.19 45.66 6.30
N PRO A 977 47.49 45.93 6.46
CA PRO A 977 47.98 46.55 7.69
C PRO A 977 47.33 47.93 7.91
N ASP A 978 46.92 48.20 9.15
CA ASP A 978 46.32 49.47 9.58
C ASP A 978 45.04 49.87 8.82
N ASP A 979 44.29 48.89 8.28
CA ASP A 979 43.00 49.11 7.60
C ASP A 979 41.86 49.52 8.56
N GLY A 980 42.08 49.36 9.86
CA GLY A 980 41.09 49.63 10.90
C GLY A 980 39.94 48.63 10.94
N VAL A 981 40.06 47.49 10.26
CA VAL A 981 39.08 46.41 10.20
C VAL A 981 39.42 45.37 11.25
N HIS A 982 38.42 44.90 12.00
CA HIS A 982 38.62 43.81 12.95
C HIS A 982 38.22 42.48 12.32
N VAL A 983 39.17 41.56 12.14
CA VAL A 983 38.95 40.26 11.47
C VAL A 983 39.09 39.09 12.45
N ASP A 984 37.99 38.35 12.60
CA ASP A 984 37.94 37.08 13.33
C ASP A 984 37.85 35.91 12.34
N ALA A 985 38.87 35.05 12.30
CA ALA A 985 38.90 33.87 11.45
C ALA A 985 38.45 32.62 12.23
N PHE A 986 37.32 32.02 11.84
CA PHE A 986 36.80 30.76 12.39
C PHE A 986 37.12 29.61 11.44
N ALA A 987 37.92 28.66 11.91
CA ALA A 987 38.37 27.55 11.10
C ALA A 987 38.15 26.20 11.78
N HIS A 988 37.88 25.18 10.97
CA HIS A 988 37.64 23.81 11.43
C HIS A 988 38.53 22.80 10.72
N SER A 989 39.04 21.81 11.46
CA SER A 989 39.80 20.67 10.91
C SER A 989 40.98 21.12 10.03
N MET A 990 41.16 20.57 8.83
CA MET A 990 42.22 20.96 7.89
C MET A 990 42.24 22.47 7.57
N GLY A 991 41.09 23.15 7.59
CA GLY A 991 40.96 24.58 7.31
C GLY A 991 41.70 25.43 8.33
N THR A 992 41.88 24.91 9.55
CA THR A 992 42.72 25.56 10.57
C THR A 992 44.16 25.72 10.08
N GLN A 993 44.67 24.78 9.30
CA GLN A 993 46.03 24.82 8.77
C GLN A 993 46.13 25.74 7.54
N VAL A 994 45.05 25.88 6.77
CA VAL A 994 44.95 26.89 5.71
C VAL A 994 45.00 28.30 6.32
N VAL A 995 44.24 28.55 7.39
CA VAL A 995 44.26 29.82 8.13
C VAL A 995 45.61 30.08 8.78
N ARG A 996 46.21 29.08 9.45
CA ARG A 996 47.57 29.20 9.99
C ARG A 996 48.58 29.52 8.90
N SER A 997 48.55 28.81 7.78
CA SER A 997 49.44 29.07 6.64
C SER A 997 49.28 30.50 6.12
N MET A 998 48.04 30.97 5.97
CA MET A 998 47.74 32.35 5.54
C MET A 998 48.31 33.41 6.51
N ILE A 999 48.12 33.23 7.82
CA ILE A 999 48.58 34.17 8.85
C ILE A 999 50.11 34.12 8.97
N GLU A 1000 50.64 32.91 9.12
CA GLU A 1000 52.02 32.66 9.56
C GLU A 1000 53.03 32.79 8.41
N ARG A 1001 52.63 32.44 7.18
CA ARG A 1001 53.55 32.39 6.03
C ARG A 1001 53.29 33.46 4.99
N PHE A 1002 52.03 33.82 4.78
CA PHE A 1002 51.62 34.66 3.66
C PHE A 1002 51.12 36.04 4.10
N GLY A 1003 51.57 36.52 5.27
CA GLY A 1003 51.38 37.91 5.70
C GLY A 1003 49.98 38.26 6.22
N GLY A 1004 49.16 37.27 6.54
CA GLY A 1004 47.82 37.50 7.12
C GLY A 1004 47.84 38.05 8.54
N HIS A 1005 48.95 37.89 9.28
CA HIS A 1005 49.14 38.49 10.59
C HIS A 1005 49.04 40.03 10.62
N ALA A 1006 49.05 40.69 9.45
CA ALA A 1006 48.88 42.12 9.32
C ALA A 1006 47.42 42.59 9.40
N PHE A 1007 46.44 41.70 9.18
CA PHE A 1007 45.02 42.05 9.07
C PHE A 1007 44.08 41.00 9.69
N VAL A 1008 44.61 40.03 10.44
CA VAL A 1008 43.81 39.07 11.22
C VAL A 1008 44.09 39.28 12.70
N ASP A 1009 43.05 39.61 13.47
CA ASP A 1009 43.17 39.92 14.90
C ASP A 1009 43.07 38.66 15.76
N ARG A 1010 42.10 37.80 15.45
CA ARG A 1010 41.85 36.56 16.20
C ARG A 1010 41.57 35.39 15.27
N ALA A 1011 42.21 34.25 15.53
CA ALA A 1011 41.98 32.99 14.84
C ALA A 1011 41.40 31.96 15.82
N PHE A 1012 40.17 31.52 15.58
CA PHE A 1012 39.49 30.46 16.32
C PHE A 1012 39.65 29.14 15.58
N LEU A 1013 40.50 28.26 16.12
CA LEU A 1013 40.88 27.00 15.49
C LEU A 1013 40.22 25.83 16.22
N ALA A 1014 39.19 25.24 15.61
CA ALA A 1014 38.47 24.09 16.15
C ALA A 1014 39.02 22.77 15.58
N GLY A 1015 39.43 21.85 16.46
CA GLY A 1015 40.05 20.58 16.10
C GLY A 1015 41.28 20.68 15.20
N PRO A 1016 42.28 21.54 15.49
CA PRO A 1016 43.39 21.76 14.57
C PRO A 1016 44.44 20.64 14.63
N PRO A 1017 44.84 20.04 13.49
CA PRO A 1017 45.97 19.10 13.43
C PRO A 1017 47.33 19.82 13.51
N ASN A 1018 47.63 20.60 14.56
CA ASN A 1018 48.82 21.47 14.55
C ASN A 1018 50.19 20.76 14.43
N ASN A 1019 50.24 19.44 14.63
CA ASN A 1019 51.40 18.59 14.33
C ASN A 1019 51.05 17.38 13.44
N GLY A 1020 49.99 17.49 12.65
CA GLY A 1020 49.49 16.44 11.76
C GLY A 1020 48.58 15.41 12.43
N THR A 1021 48.10 14.45 11.64
CA THR A 1021 47.23 13.35 12.08
C THR A 1021 47.73 11.99 11.58
N ALA A 1022 47.63 10.95 12.41
CA ALA A 1022 48.01 9.59 12.03
C ALA A 1022 47.13 9.02 10.89
N ILE A 1023 45.92 9.56 10.69
CA ILE A 1023 45.03 9.18 9.59
C ILE A 1023 45.68 9.41 8.23
N ALA A 1024 46.50 10.46 8.07
CA ALA A 1024 47.21 10.74 6.82
C ALA A 1024 48.19 9.63 6.38
N ARG A 1025 48.54 8.70 7.27
CA ARG A 1025 49.43 7.56 6.98
C ARG A 1025 48.68 6.27 6.61
N VAL A 1026 47.35 6.27 6.64
CA VAL A 1026 46.51 5.12 6.29
C VAL A 1026 46.48 4.96 4.77
N LYS A 1027 46.40 3.71 4.27
CA LYS A 1027 46.37 3.39 2.83
C LYS A 1027 45.14 3.92 2.10
N ARG A 1028 43.99 4.02 2.79
CA ARG A 1028 42.71 4.56 2.29
C ARG A 1028 42.03 5.46 3.34
N PRO A 1029 42.62 6.62 3.68
CA PRO A 1029 42.15 7.46 4.78
C PRO A 1029 40.74 8.02 4.53
N VAL A 1030 40.44 8.24 3.25
CA VAL A 1030 39.16 8.73 2.73
C VAL A 1030 38.03 7.70 2.96
N VAL A 1031 38.27 6.43 2.60
CA VAL A 1031 37.32 5.32 2.82
C VAL A 1031 37.07 5.15 4.31
N TRP A 1032 38.13 5.20 5.11
CA TRP A 1032 38.03 5.03 6.56
C TRP A 1032 37.15 6.10 7.22
N LEU A 1033 37.37 7.38 6.90
CA LEU A 1033 36.54 8.48 7.40
C LEU A 1033 35.07 8.34 6.96
N ALA A 1034 34.83 7.95 5.71
CA ALA A 1034 33.48 7.81 5.18
C ALA A 1034 32.73 6.60 5.76
N THR A 1035 33.40 5.45 5.95
CA THR A 1035 32.85 4.30 6.66
C THR A 1035 32.45 4.67 8.08
N LEU A 1036 33.32 5.37 8.80
CA LEU A 1036 33.07 5.81 10.17
C LEU A 1036 31.83 6.70 10.27
N LEU A 1037 31.67 7.65 9.34
CA LEU A 1037 30.50 8.54 9.29
C LEU A 1037 29.21 7.82 8.88
N LEU A 1038 29.26 6.84 7.97
CA LEU A 1038 28.08 6.05 7.58
C LEU A 1038 27.53 5.19 8.73
N ASN A 1039 28.40 4.75 9.66
CA ASN A 1039 28.05 3.87 10.76
C ASN A 1039 27.79 4.60 12.10
N GLN A 1040 27.84 5.94 12.14
CA GLN A 1040 27.57 6.75 13.33
C GLN A 1040 26.29 7.58 13.14
N ALA A 1041 25.44 7.65 14.17
CA ALA A 1041 24.38 8.66 14.26
C ALA A 1041 24.96 9.96 14.86
N GLY A 1042 24.89 11.09 14.15
CA GLY A 1042 25.42 12.38 14.60
C GLY A 1042 24.82 13.58 13.84
N PRO A 1043 24.98 14.82 14.33
CA PRO A 1043 24.36 16.03 13.77
C PRO A 1043 25.04 16.57 12.50
N THR A 1044 26.21 16.05 12.13
CA THR A 1044 27.01 16.51 10.99
C THR A 1044 26.63 15.70 9.74
N PRO A 1045 26.26 16.31 8.60
CA PRO A 1045 25.72 15.58 7.45
C PRO A 1045 26.73 14.56 6.87
N PRO A 1046 26.59 13.24 7.14
CA PRO A 1046 27.55 12.22 6.71
C PRO A 1046 27.63 12.13 5.18
N ALA A 1047 26.54 12.53 4.55
CA ALA A 1047 26.32 12.93 3.19
C ALA A 1047 27.48 13.62 2.44
N LEU A 1048 27.91 14.77 2.96
CA LEU A 1048 28.88 15.66 2.32
C LEU A 1048 30.25 14.98 2.26
N VAL A 1049 30.62 14.33 3.37
CA VAL A 1049 31.87 13.60 3.47
C VAL A 1049 31.81 12.33 2.64
N ALA A 1050 30.67 11.61 2.59
CA ALA A 1050 30.52 10.43 1.74
C ALA A 1050 30.63 10.76 0.25
N ARG A 1051 29.98 11.84 -0.24
CA ARG A 1051 30.09 12.27 -1.65
C ARG A 1051 31.51 12.74 -2.00
N TRP A 1052 32.12 13.58 -1.15
CA TRP A 1052 33.51 14.02 -1.34
C TRP A 1052 34.47 12.82 -1.34
N ALA A 1053 34.31 11.92 -0.37
CA ALA A 1053 35.16 10.75 -0.19
C ALA A 1053 35.07 9.81 -1.40
N LEU A 1054 33.88 9.64 -1.95
CA LEU A 1054 33.62 8.83 -3.12
C LEU A 1054 34.13 9.47 -4.43
N LYS A 1055 34.08 10.81 -4.52
CA LYS A 1055 34.65 11.54 -5.66
C LYS A 1055 36.16 11.34 -5.75
N HIS A 1056 36.83 11.23 -4.60
CA HIS A 1056 38.28 11.24 -4.49
C HIS A 1056 38.85 9.95 -3.88
N VAL A 1057 38.07 8.86 -3.85
CA VAL A 1057 38.45 7.58 -3.23
C VAL A 1057 39.66 6.93 -3.89
N ALA A 1058 39.84 7.21 -5.19
CA ALA A 1058 40.92 6.74 -6.03
C ALA A 1058 41.98 7.82 -6.31
N ASP A 1059 41.72 9.08 -5.91
CA ASP A 1059 42.62 10.19 -6.14
C ASP A 1059 43.67 10.26 -5.02
N HIS A 1060 44.92 10.52 -5.40
CA HIS A 1060 45.93 10.91 -4.44
C HIS A 1060 45.67 12.36 -4.00
N VAL A 1061 45.32 12.55 -2.72
CA VAL A 1061 44.95 13.84 -2.15
C VAL A 1061 46.19 14.51 -1.57
N GLN A 1062 46.79 15.42 -2.33
CA GLN A 1062 48.03 16.11 -1.94
C GLN A 1062 47.92 16.86 -0.60
N GLY A 1063 46.74 17.43 -0.29
CA GLY A 1063 46.49 18.09 0.99
C GLY A 1063 46.57 17.17 2.21
N LEU A 1064 46.35 15.86 2.05
CA LEU A 1064 46.51 14.89 3.14
C LEU A 1064 47.98 14.58 3.43
N ASP A 1065 48.85 14.60 2.42
CA ASP A 1065 50.29 14.39 2.63
C ASP A 1065 50.89 15.50 3.50
N ASP A 1066 50.43 16.74 3.32
CA ASP A 1066 50.82 17.87 4.18
C ASP A 1066 50.39 17.66 5.64
N LEU A 1067 49.31 16.91 5.88
CA LEU A 1067 48.82 16.58 7.23
C LEU A 1067 49.57 15.42 7.89
N ALA A 1068 50.51 14.75 7.21
CA ALA A 1068 51.31 13.70 7.83
C ALA A 1068 52.22 14.28 8.94
N PRO A 1069 52.28 13.66 10.13
CA PRO A 1069 53.18 14.11 11.19
C PRO A 1069 54.63 14.15 10.70
N GLY A 1070 55.30 15.30 10.88
CA GLY A 1070 56.65 15.55 10.40
C GLY A 1070 56.77 15.93 8.92
N SER A 1071 55.67 16.23 8.23
CA SER A 1071 55.68 16.71 6.84
C SER A 1071 56.56 17.96 6.67
N PRO A 1072 57.08 18.24 5.45
CA PRO A 1072 57.77 19.50 5.17
C PRO A 1072 56.94 20.74 5.53
N PHE A 1073 55.61 20.65 5.38
CA PHE A 1073 54.68 21.71 5.77
C PHE A 1073 54.76 22.03 7.26
N TYR A 1074 54.64 21.03 8.15
CA TYR A 1074 54.70 21.29 9.61
C TYR A 1074 56.09 21.71 10.09
N ARG A 1075 57.17 21.20 9.48
CA ARG A 1075 58.52 21.69 9.82
C ARG A 1075 58.62 23.20 9.56
N GLN A 1076 58.15 23.67 8.41
CA GLN A 1076 58.16 25.10 8.10
C GLN A 1076 57.24 25.92 9.02
N LEU A 1077 56.08 25.39 9.38
CA LEU A 1077 55.09 26.10 10.19
C LEU A 1077 55.45 26.14 11.69
N ASN A 1078 56.02 25.06 12.23
CA ASN A 1078 56.31 24.92 13.66
C ASN A 1078 57.76 25.27 14.03
N ASP A 1079 58.71 25.36 13.08
CA ASP A 1079 60.07 25.85 13.36
C ASP A 1079 60.14 27.39 13.47
N ALA A 1080 59.11 28.10 13.01
CA ALA A 1080 59.01 29.56 13.03
C ALA A 1080 58.32 30.10 14.31
N ALA A 1081 58.63 31.34 14.70
CA ALA A 1081 57.88 32.04 15.75
C ALA A 1081 56.54 32.55 15.19
N LEU A 1082 55.48 32.55 16.01
CA LEU A 1082 54.18 33.08 15.61
C LEU A 1082 54.33 34.58 15.21
N PRO A 1083 53.93 35.02 14.01
CA PRO A 1083 54.13 36.40 13.57
C PRO A 1083 53.03 37.35 14.05
N GLY A 1084 53.33 38.65 14.05
CA GLY A 1084 52.38 39.75 14.28
C GLY A 1084 51.67 39.77 15.64
N PRO A 1085 50.61 40.56 15.81
CA PRO A 1085 49.82 40.67 17.04
C PRO A 1085 48.64 39.67 17.13
N ALA A 1086 48.38 38.87 16.08
CA ALA A 1086 47.25 37.94 16.01
C ALA A 1086 47.19 36.98 17.21
N ARG A 1087 45.98 36.78 17.75
CA ARG A 1087 45.69 35.86 18.87
C ARG A 1087 45.08 34.57 18.37
N TYR A 1088 45.47 33.44 18.95
CA TYR A 1088 45.00 32.12 18.55
C TYR A 1088 44.15 31.52 19.67
N HIS A 1089 42.90 31.18 19.37
CA HIS A 1089 41.98 30.50 20.27
C HIS A 1089 41.79 29.06 19.77
N VAL A 1090 42.46 28.11 20.39
CA VAL A 1090 42.43 26.69 20.01
C VAL A 1090 41.36 25.98 20.83
N VAL A 1091 40.38 25.37 20.15
CA VAL A 1091 39.33 24.56 20.77
C VAL A 1091 39.60 23.09 20.42
N ILE A 1092 39.82 22.28 21.44
CA ILE A 1092 40.20 20.88 21.35
C ILE A 1092 39.05 20.01 21.90
N GLY A 1093 38.57 19.10 21.08
CA GLY A 1093 37.60 18.09 21.45
C GLY A 1093 38.27 16.99 22.27
N ARG A 1094 37.60 16.55 23.32
CA ARG A 1094 37.91 15.31 24.03
C ARG A 1094 36.75 14.37 23.83
N ASN A 1095 37.07 13.26 23.19
CA ASN A 1095 36.08 12.28 22.83
C ASN A 1095 35.67 11.43 24.05
N GLU A 1096 34.51 11.73 24.64
CA GLU A 1096 33.88 10.94 25.71
C GLU A 1096 32.90 9.89 25.12
N LEU A 1097 33.34 9.09 24.13
CA LEU A 1097 32.46 8.09 23.53
C LEU A 1097 31.96 7.09 24.59
N ARG A 1098 30.67 6.76 24.49
CA ARG A 1098 30.09 5.59 25.17
C ARG A 1098 30.91 4.33 24.81
N PRO A 1099 31.09 3.37 25.73
CA PRO A 1099 31.89 2.16 25.51
C PRO A 1099 31.51 1.38 24.22
N GLU A 1100 30.22 1.39 23.88
CA GLU A 1100 29.65 0.76 22.68
C GLU A 1100 30.19 1.37 21.37
N ALA A 1101 30.25 2.71 21.30
CA ALA A 1101 30.80 3.42 20.16
C ALA A 1101 32.30 3.19 20.03
N ARG A 1102 33.08 3.27 21.12
CA ARG A 1102 34.53 2.92 21.07
C ARG A 1102 34.76 1.50 20.55
N THR A 1103 33.89 0.56 20.92
CA THR A 1103 33.96 -0.83 20.46
C THR A 1103 33.62 -0.94 18.97
N ALA A 1104 32.60 -0.25 18.48
CA ALA A 1104 32.26 -0.20 17.05
C ALA A 1104 33.40 0.38 16.20
N TRP A 1105 34.08 1.39 16.71
CA TRP A 1105 35.16 2.07 16.00
C TRP A 1105 36.43 1.24 15.98
N ALA A 1106 36.71 0.53 17.07
CA ALA A 1106 37.74 -0.49 17.10
C ALA A 1106 37.47 -1.66 16.14
N ARG A 1107 36.21 -1.94 15.80
CA ARG A 1107 35.86 -2.92 14.75
C ARG A 1107 36.18 -2.36 13.35
N VAL A 1108 35.77 -1.11 13.06
CA VAL A 1108 36.11 -0.42 11.79
C VAL A 1108 37.62 -0.37 11.57
N ALA A 1109 38.39 0.06 12.59
CA ALA A 1109 39.85 0.15 12.52
C ALA A 1109 40.52 -1.21 12.28
N ARG A 1110 39.97 -2.30 12.84
CA ARG A 1110 40.47 -3.66 12.63
C ARG A 1110 40.19 -4.21 11.23
N ARG A 1111 39.07 -3.83 10.60
CA ARG A 1111 38.68 -4.32 9.27
C ARG A 1111 39.34 -3.53 8.12
N LEU A 1112 39.56 -2.23 8.29
CA LEU A 1112 40.12 -1.36 7.23
C LEU A 1112 41.63 -1.07 7.40
N GLY A 1113 42.24 -1.45 8.52
CA GLY A 1113 43.64 -1.20 8.82
C GLY A 1113 44.59 -2.31 8.36
N ASP A 1114 45.66 -1.95 7.64
CA ASP A 1114 46.79 -2.85 7.38
C ASP A 1114 47.61 -3.02 8.66
N ARG A 1115 47.33 -4.01 9.52
CA ARG A 1115 48.19 -4.49 10.65
C ARG A 1115 49.19 -3.48 11.29
N THR A 1116 48.80 -2.22 11.49
CA THR A 1116 49.69 -1.14 11.95
C THR A 1116 49.12 -0.55 13.22
N ASP A 1117 49.94 -0.53 14.27
CA ASP A 1117 49.57 -0.09 15.62
C ASP A 1117 49.05 1.36 15.66
N ALA A 1118 49.43 2.22 14.70
CA ALA A 1118 49.13 3.65 14.71
C ALA A 1118 47.63 4.03 14.65
N LEU A 1119 46.78 3.28 13.94
CA LEU A 1119 45.33 3.58 13.85
C LEU A 1119 44.59 3.11 15.10
N LEU A 1120 44.98 1.95 15.62
CA LEU A 1120 44.49 1.40 16.87
C LEU A 1120 44.92 2.29 18.04
N ASP A 1121 46.14 2.82 18.04
CA ASP A 1121 46.64 3.73 19.07
C ASP A 1121 45.92 5.09 19.06
N LEU A 1122 45.63 5.64 17.86
CA LEU A 1122 44.82 6.85 17.72
C LEU A 1122 43.40 6.67 18.28
N VAL A 1123 42.75 5.53 18.04
CA VAL A 1123 41.35 5.28 18.45
C VAL A 1123 41.23 4.73 19.88
N LEU A 1124 42.19 3.91 20.35
CA LEU A 1124 42.09 3.14 21.59
C LEU A 1124 42.95 3.68 22.74
N GLN A 1125 44.09 4.34 22.49
CA GLN A 1125 45.13 4.53 23.53
C GLN A 1125 45.44 5.99 23.94
N GLY A 1126 44.94 7.03 23.28
CA GLY A 1126 45.25 8.43 23.62
C GLY A 1126 44.06 9.39 23.73
N ASP A 1127 44.24 10.53 24.39
CA ASP A 1127 43.30 11.66 24.36
C ASP A 1127 43.23 12.23 22.92
N ASN A 1128 42.05 12.19 22.30
CA ASN A 1128 41.81 12.66 20.93
C ASN A 1128 40.35 13.08 20.74
N ASP A 1129 40.04 13.73 19.61
CA ASP A 1129 38.69 14.12 19.21
C ASP A 1129 38.07 13.16 18.16
N LEU A 1130 38.63 11.95 17.96
CA LEU A 1130 38.38 10.96 16.90
C LEU A 1130 39.29 11.04 15.67
N VAL A 1131 39.69 12.24 15.28
CA VAL A 1131 40.47 12.45 14.05
C VAL A 1131 41.85 13.02 14.41
N ILE A 1132 41.90 13.88 15.43
CA ILE A 1132 43.06 14.63 15.86
C ILE A 1132 43.39 14.28 17.32
N ALA A 1133 44.64 13.92 17.56
CA ALA A 1133 45.12 13.69 18.91
C ALA A 1133 45.30 15.02 19.66
N VAL A 1134 44.93 15.06 20.95
CA VAL A 1134 45.02 16.26 21.79
C VAL A 1134 46.45 16.83 21.82
N HIS A 1135 47.46 15.96 21.84
CA HIS A 1135 48.86 16.40 21.80
C HIS A 1135 49.23 17.09 20.47
N SER A 1136 48.63 16.70 19.34
CA SER A 1136 48.84 17.36 18.05
C SER A 1136 48.18 18.73 18.05
N ALA A 1137 46.94 18.84 18.55
CA ALA A 1137 46.23 20.11 18.63
C ALA A 1137 46.90 21.13 19.57
N ARG A 1138 47.53 20.67 20.66
CA ARG A 1138 48.27 21.50 21.62
C ARG A 1138 49.64 22.00 21.14
N GLU A 1139 50.12 21.60 19.96
CA GLU A 1139 51.49 21.92 19.53
C GLU A 1139 51.79 23.44 19.49
N LEU A 1140 50.76 24.27 19.23
CA LEU A 1140 50.87 25.74 19.29
C LEU A 1140 51.32 26.28 20.66
N GLU A 1141 51.04 25.59 21.77
CA GLU A 1141 51.49 25.98 23.12
C GLU A 1141 53.01 25.85 23.30
N ARG A 1142 53.69 25.12 22.41
CA ARG A 1142 55.14 24.87 22.47
C ARG A 1142 55.94 25.82 21.58
N LEU A 1143 55.28 26.59 20.72
CA LEU A 1143 55.94 27.52 19.80
C LEU A 1143 56.37 28.81 20.50
N ARG A 1144 57.36 29.50 19.94
CA ARG A 1144 57.75 30.83 20.39
C ARG A 1144 56.62 31.82 20.04
N GLY A 1145 56.09 32.53 21.04
CA GLY A 1145 54.90 33.39 20.89
C GLY A 1145 53.62 32.81 21.51
N ALA A 1146 53.72 31.69 22.26
CA ALA A 1146 52.57 30.99 22.86
C ALA A 1146 51.77 31.82 23.87
N GLU A 1147 52.27 32.96 24.36
CA GLU A 1147 51.51 33.89 25.22
C GLU A 1147 50.24 34.45 24.55
N ARG A 1148 50.16 34.36 23.21
CA ARG A 1148 48.99 34.75 22.40
C ARG A 1148 48.05 33.58 22.08
N VAL A 1149 48.37 32.37 22.54
CA VAL A 1149 47.58 31.16 22.32
C VAL A 1149 46.74 30.87 23.56
N THR A 1150 45.43 30.74 23.38
CA THR A 1150 44.50 30.28 24.40
C THR A 1150 43.95 28.92 23.99
N VAL A 1151 44.25 27.88 24.77
CA VAL A 1151 43.75 26.52 24.54
C VAL A 1151 42.56 26.23 25.43
N SER A 1152 41.54 25.59 24.86
CA SER A 1152 40.32 25.17 25.54
C SER A 1152 40.00 23.75 25.16
N GLU A 1153 39.65 22.93 26.14
CA GLU A 1153 39.19 21.57 25.90
C GLU A 1153 37.69 21.46 26.16
N VAL A 1154 36.98 20.76 25.29
CA VAL A 1154 35.51 20.60 25.36
C VAL A 1154 35.12 19.13 25.12
N PRO A 1155 34.07 18.61 25.78
CA PRO A 1155 33.58 17.25 25.57
C PRO A 1155 32.79 17.17 24.26
N CYS A 1156 33.49 17.07 23.14
CA CYS A 1156 32.90 16.83 21.82
C CYS A 1156 33.85 16.00 20.94
N ASP A 1157 33.28 15.34 19.94
CA ASP A 1157 34.05 14.72 18.86
C ASP A 1157 34.44 15.74 17.77
N HIS A 1158 35.21 15.26 16.78
CA HIS A 1158 35.74 16.08 15.70
C HIS A 1158 34.66 16.70 14.82
N PHE A 1159 33.46 16.13 14.80
CA PHE A 1159 32.38 16.57 13.94
C PHE A 1159 31.37 17.45 14.69
N GLY A 1160 31.42 17.46 16.03
CA GLY A 1160 30.53 18.19 16.92
C GLY A 1160 30.98 19.61 17.31
N TYR A 1161 32.04 20.16 16.71
CA TYR A 1161 32.40 21.56 16.94
C TYR A 1161 31.29 22.50 16.43
N PHE A 1162 31.04 23.63 17.11
CA PHE A 1162 29.97 24.59 16.80
C PHE A 1162 28.51 24.10 16.95
N SER A 1163 28.27 22.78 17.05
CA SER A 1163 26.92 22.20 17.18
C SER A 1163 26.63 21.62 18.57
N THR A 1164 27.63 21.09 19.28
CA THR A 1164 27.43 20.54 20.62
C THR A 1164 27.33 21.66 21.67
N PRO A 1165 26.42 21.57 22.66
CA PRO A 1165 26.21 22.65 23.65
C PRO A 1165 27.50 23.14 24.33
N ALA A 1166 28.40 22.22 24.69
CA ALA A 1166 29.66 22.56 25.35
C ALA A 1166 30.65 23.29 24.41
N SER A 1167 30.74 22.84 23.14
CA SER A 1167 31.59 23.48 22.13
C SER A 1167 31.05 24.85 21.75
N SER A 1168 29.74 24.94 21.48
CA SER A 1168 29.05 26.18 21.13
C SER A 1168 29.18 27.23 22.24
N ALA A 1169 28.92 26.87 23.49
CA ALA A 1169 29.08 27.78 24.63
C ALA A 1169 30.51 28.29 24.77
N ARG A 1170 31.52 27.43 24.52
CA ARG A 1170 32.92 27.82 24.60
C ARG A 1170 33.31 28.79 23.48
N ILE A 1171 32.87 28.53 22.25
CA ILE A 1171 33.15 29.37 21.09
C ILE A 1171 32.50 30.75 21.27
N VAL A 1172 31.25 30.80 21.75
CA VAL A 1172 30.56 32.06 22.10
C VAL A 1172 31.33 32.82 23.18
N ALA A 1173 31.77 32.16 24.26
CA ALA A 1173 32.53 32.81 25.32
C ALA A 1173 33.86 33.41 24.83
N LEU A 1174 34.57 32.70 23.94
CA LEU A 1174 35.83 33.17 23.36
C LEU A 1174 35.61 34.34 22.39
N ALA A 1175 34.57 34.26 21.56
CA ALA A 1175 34.23 35.32 20.60
C ALA A 1175 33.72 36.58 21.32
N GLY A 1176 32.89 36.43 22.36
CA GLY A 1176 32.28 37.50 23.15
C GLY A 1176 33.20 38.15 24.19
N GLY A 1177 34.25 37.46 24.66
CA GLY A 1177 35.22 37.95 25.64
C GLY A 1177 36.06 39.18 25.22
N GLY A 1178 35.82 39.72 24.02
CA GLY A 1178 36.36 40.98 23.53
C GLY A 1178 35.43 42.20 23.68
N GLN A 1179 34.20 42.02 24.19
CA GLN A 1179 33.27 43.14 24.46
C GLN A 1179 33.71 43.96 25.69
N GLY A 1180 34.79 44.73 25.54
CA GLY A 1180 34.92 45.97 26.29
C GLY A 1180 33.76 46.88 25.90
N GLN A 1181 33.05 47.40 26.91
CA GLN A 1181 31.94 48.35 26.80
C GLN A 1181 32.10 49.31 25.61
N ARG A 1182 31.15 49.33 24.68
CA ARG A 1182 30.91 50.53 23.87
C ARG A 1182 30.53 51.64 24.85
N PRO A 1183 31.24 52.78 24.92
CA PRO A 1183 30.70 53.95 25.59
C PRO A 1183 29.42 54.34 24.83
N GLY A 1184 28.30 54.43 25.55
CA GLY A 1184 27.03 54.89 24.97
C GLY A 1184 27.19 56.30 24.37
N PRO A 1185 26.35 56.68 23.39
CA PRO A 1185 26.44 57.99 22.77
C PRO A 1185 26.27 59.08 23.85
N PRO A 1186 27.02 60.20 23.80
CA PRO A 1186 26.79 61.30 24.71
C PRO A 1186 25.37 61.85 24.51
N ALA A 1187 24.69 62.07 25.63
CA ALA A 1187 23.30 62.49 25.73
C ALA A 1187 22.98 63.79 24.99
#